data_AF-J9EUU5-F1
#
_entry.id   AF-J9EUU5-F1
#
_cell.length_a   1.000
_cell.length_b   1.000
_cell.length_c   1.000
_cell.angle_alpha   90.00
_cell.angle_beta   90.00
_cell.angle_gamma   90.00
#
_symmetry.space_group_name_H-M   'P 1'
#
loop_
_entity.id
_entity.type
_entity.pdbx_description
1 polymer ?
#
loop_
_entity_poly.entity_id
_entity_poly.type
_entity_poly.pdbx_seq_one_letter_code
_entity_poly.pdbx_strand_id
1 'polypeptide(L)'
;MKLLKFQVVCRELGFKSFNVYEWLTPRWDYNPKLTIPKNYVTPRQCTGEELKFDHCPLRMSNNLSMWQCTDSEHFNYIYCDEKPILNSNYIDNWGGITITHDSIDYVQSNTTTEQSVLRNVEIVGGGLAHNETVDIATVLSIGRSPIFDHVNITNSSMHGLQILIPYRDIILNKLNVTQNHGYGISLWLSNLQGSGGNSASVLGMMNIIPYNARGLLDICAAQKEFEVLNRIIMFYKYDSHTVDCVKIFTSSERSIGFRFLLINPYDGSQMNHGRLDSITLYSDAKFTQIIHQFTSQTSDWSLNIQAKSLLAIHMRANAANGIYGFIAEITVVPTLTQTYAIDEVLIRNSYIERNDRGAIIYRNTGELGPNLIISSCMIRKNGYHLFGNISTTNYAIQLHFHNTLFAQFRNNLLMDNIGGLGMTALTTSPIARLAVIIRECAFMHNSNGNILTFVGNGNQKLWLFSNLIRSNYALYHDTVLLRGITANLTLNLFANNTGLHNLDLRPNLPDSLDSYILYKNWFYDNIAVGHGYQYQERYGYQPDYLVDEFMRRPKRQIVMKEGVSFDWWTHIGTESERYRSTVYAGVSSVLYRANVFNNPINPYELVTGKTNSLEGHAIDARENYWGYPGTVSVASGKIRDYHDYKYLIRVDYVPVLESNASLVEGM
;
A
#
# COMPACT_ATOMS: atom_id res chain seq x y z
N MET A 1 -2.33 17.43 8.39
CA MET A 1 -2.70 18.83 8.06
C MET A 1 -1.59 19.50 7.26
N LYS A 2 -1.23 18.92 6.11
CA LYS A 2 0.08 19.14 5.48
C LYS A 2 -0.08 19.49 3.99
N LEU A 3 -0.85 18.71 3.24
CA LEU A 3 -1.02 18.89 1.78
C LEU A 3 -1.42 20.31 1.31
N LEU A 4 -2.48 20.90 1.87
CA LEU A 4 -2.98 22.23 1.42
C LEU A 4 -1.97 23.37 1.66
N LYS A 5 -1.13 23.25 2.69
CA LYS A 5 -0.06 24.22 2.93
C LYS A 5 0.97 24.19 1.81
N PHE A 6 1.31 23.00 1.34
CA PHE A 6 2.28 22.83 0.26
C PHE A 6 1.71 23.24 -1.09
N GLN A 7 0.40 23.15 -1.31
CA GLN A 7 -0.24 23.77 -2.47
C GLN A 7 -0.01 25.29 -2.51
N VAL A 8 -0.14 25.97 -1.38
CA VAL A 8 0.16 27.40 -1.26
C VAL A 8 1.65 27.67 -1.47
N VAL A 9 2.55 26.85 -0.91
CA VAL A 9 4.00 26.98 -1.12
C VAL A 9 4.36 26.82 -2.60
N CYS A 10 3.83 25.82 -3.29
CA CYS A 10 4.05 25.63 -4.72
C CYS A 10 3.53 26.81 -5.55
N ARG A 11 2.37 27.37 -5.16
CA ARG A 11 1.81 28.57 -5.79
C ARG A 11 2.68 29.80 -5.57
N GLU A 12 3.17 30.01 -4.36
CA GLU A 12 4.09 31.10 -4.02
C GLU A 12 5.39 31.02 -4.84
N LEU A 13 5.87 29.80 -5.12
CA LEU A 13 7.01 29.52 -5.98
C LEU A 13 6.69 29.63 -7.49
N GLY A 14 5.45 29.90 -7.88
CA GLY A 14 5.02 30.07 -9.27
C GLY A 14 4.67 28.78 -10.03
N PHE A 15 4.64 27.64 -9.34
CA PHE A 15 4.22 26.34 -9.87
C PHE A 15 2.70 26.15 -9.82
N LYS A 16 2.18 25.11 -10.49
CA LYS A 16 0.78 24.71 -10.34
C LYS A 16 0.57 24.22 -8.90
N SER A 17 -0.56 24.58 -8.30
CA SER A 17 -0.96 24.10 -6.97
C SER A 17 -1.64 22.73 -6.99
N PHE A 18 -1.69 22.08 -8.16
CA PHE A 18 -2.28 20.76 -8.37
C PHE A 18 -1.18 19.70 -8.34
N ASN A 19 -1.50 18.47 -7.90
CA ASN A 19 -0.55 17.34 -7.85
C ASN A 19 0.71 17.58 -7.00
N VAL A 20 0.53 18.09 -5.77
CA VAL A 20 1.63 18.35 -4.84
C VAL A 20 1.90 17.14 -3.97
N TYR A 21 3.18 16.80 -3.82
CA TYR A 21 3.62 15.74 -2.93
C TYR A 21 4.50 16.28 -1.81
N GLU A 22 4.44 15.58 -0.67
CA GLU A 22 5.20 15.92 0.51
C GLU A 22 5.74 14.65 1.17
N TRP A 23 7.00 14.71 1.59
CA TRP A 23 7.61 13.71 2.45
C TRP A 23 8.33 14.37 3.61
N LEU A 24 8.27 13.74 4.78
CA LEU A 24 9.09 14.08 5.93
C LEU A 24 10.09 12.93 6.11
N THR A 25 11.35 13.15 5.73
CA THR A 25 12.39 12.12 5.80
C THR A 25 13.75 12.76 6.09
N PRO A 26 14.72 12.03 6.67
CA PRO A 26 16.05 12.56 6.86
C PRO A 26 16.71 12.91 5.53
N ARG A 27 17.63 13.87 5.57
CA ARG A 27 18.43 14.25 4.41
C ARG A 27 19.70 13.40 4.36
N TRP A 28 19.67 12.36 3.53
CA TRP A 28 20.75 11.36 3.42
C TRP A 28 22.09 11.93 2.91
N ASP A 29 22.08 13.07 2.22
CA ASP A 29 23.24 13.80 1.69
C ASP A 29 23.72 14.94 2.61
N TYR A 30 23.15 15.09 3.80
CA TYR A 30 23.45 16.20 4.70
C TYR A 30 24.81 16.03 5.41
N ASN A 31 25.67 17.04 5.29
CA ASN A 31 26.91 17.12 6.06
C ASN A 31 26.61 17.70 7.46
N PRO A 32 26.82 16.93 8.55
CA PRO A 32 26.53 17.38 9.91
C PRO A 32 27.37 18.58 10.39
N LYS A 33 28.39 19.00 9.62
CA LYS A 33 29.21 20.20 9.91
C LYS A 33 28.55 21.52 9.52
N LEU A 34 27.42 21.52 8.81
CA LEU A 34 26.73 22.75 8.44
C LEU A 34 25.92 23.29 9.64
N THR A 35 26.01 24.58 9.91
CA THR A 35 25.21 25.27 10.93
C THR A 35 23.82 25.57 10.37
N ILE A 36 22.78 24.90 10.90
CA ILE A 36 21.40 25.14 10.49
C ILE A 36 20.83 26.34 11.27
N PRO A 37 20.35 27.40 10.59
CA PRO A 37 19.53 28.40 11.24
C PRO A 37 18.19 27.77 11.65
N LYS A 38 17.98 27.61 12.96
CA LYS A 38 16.73 27.09 13.52
C LYS A 38 15.70 28.21 13.56
N ASN A 39 14.78 28.21 12.61
CA ASN A 39 13.64 29.12 12.62
C ASN A 39 12.39 28.37 13.10
N TYR A 40 11.72 28.93 14.10
CA TYR A 40 10.43 28.41 14.57
C TYR A 40 9.35 28.76 13.55
N VAL A 41 8.71 27.75 12.98
CA VAL A 41 7.63 27.95 12.01
C VAL A 41 6.33 28.18 12.79
N THR A 42 5.67 29.31 12.54
CA THR A 42 4.34 29.58 13.09
C THR A 42 3.33 28.56 12.54
N PRO A 43 2.43 28.02 13.36
CA PRO A 43 1.50 26.97 12.94
C PRO A 43 0.39 27.56 12.08
N ARG A 44 0.64 27.71 10.78
CA ARG A 44 -0.37 28.21 9.85
C ARG A 44 -1.33 27.10 9.42
N GLN A 45 -2.59 27.42 9.15
CA GLN A 45 -3.61 26.54 8.59
C GLN A 45 -4.05 27.15 7.27
N CYS A 46 -3.74 26.49 6.14
CA CYS A 46 -4.09 27.01 4.82
C CYS A 46 -5.35 26.32 4.29
N THR A 47 -6.17 27.06 3.54
CA THR A 47 -7.28 26.53 2.75
C THR A 47 -6.83 26.01 1.38
N GLY A 48 -5.62 26.38 0.93
CA GLY A 48 -5.08 26.01 -0.38
C GLY A 48 -5.37 27.06 -1.47
N GLU A 49 -6.17 28.08 -1.15
CA GLU A 49 -6.51 29.19 -2.05
C GLU A 49 -5.63 30.42 -1.85
N GLU A 50 -4.85 30.47 -0.78
CA GLU A 50 -4.00 31.60 -0.48
C GLU A 50 -2.88 31.78 -1.52
N LEU A 51 -2.43 33.02 -1.73
CA LEU A 51 -1.35 33.36 -2.68
C LEU A 51 0.05 33.15 -2.10
N LYS A 52 0.19 33.29 -0.78
CA LYS A 52 1.45 33.16 -0.05
C LYS A 52 1.20 32.38 1.22
N PHE A 53 2.20 31.60 1.65
CA PHE A 53 2.12 30.87 2.90
C PHE A 53 1.86 31.82 4.08
N ASP A 54 2.37 33.04 3.99
CA ASP A 54 2.21 34.06 5.01
C ASP A 54 0.78 34.65 5.14
N HIS A 55 -0.12 34.36 4.21
CA HIS A 55 -1.53 34.77 4.30
C HIS A 55 -2.40 33.71 4.98
N CYS A 56 -1.90 32.49 5.17
CA CYS A 56 -2.67 31.46 5.84
C CYS A 56 -2.90 31.82 7.32
N PRO A 57 -4.14 31.67 7.83
CA PRO A 57 -4.46 31.97 9.22
C PRO A 57 -3.61 31.15 10.19
N LEU A 58 -3.29 31.74 11.33
CA LEU A 58 -2.61 31.03 12.42
C LEU A 58 -3.60 30.07 13.09
N ARG A 59 -3.17 28.83 13.31
CA ARG A 59 -3.89 27.86 14.12
C ARG A 59 -3.88 28.36 15.56
N MET A 60 -5.04 28.86 16.01
CA MET A 60 -5.20 29.28 17.40
C MET A 60 -5.12 28.04 18.30
N SER A 61 -4.08 27.99 19.13
CA SER A 61 -3.96 27.00 20.19
C SER A 61 -3.50 27.70 21.46
N ASN A 62 -3.99 27.28 22.62
CA ASN A 62 -3.65 27.90 23.90
C ASN A 62 -2.19 27.66 24.35
N ASN A 63 -1.37 26.92 23.59
CA ASN A 63 0.00 26.60 23.96
C ASN A 63 0.99 26.77 22.78
N LEU A 64 1.80 27.83 22.84
CA LEU A 64 2.77 28.20 21.80
C LEU A 64 4.00 27.28 21.74
N SER A 65 4.35 26.58 22.84
CA SER A 65 5.51 25.68 22.88
C SER A 65 5.29 24.39 22.08
N MET A 66 4.04 24.07 21.75
CA MET A 66 3.67 22.85 21.00
C MET A 66 4.10 22.88 19.53
N TRP A 67 4.36 24.07 18.98
CA TRP A 67 4.71 24.25 17.56
C TRP A 67 6.21 24.42 17.35
N GLN A 68 7.00 24.18 18.39
CA GLN A 68 8.44 24.12 18.27
C GLN A 68 8.81 22.84 17.52
N CYS A 69 9.49 22.99 16.38
CA CYS A 69 10.06 21.85 15.67
C CYS A 69 11.20 21.29 16.53
N THR A 70 10.90 20.25 17.31
CA THR A 70 11.88 19.51 18.14
C THR A 70 12.72 18.54 17.31
N ASP A 71 12.29 18.26 16.09
CA ASP A 71 12.94 17.35 15.16
C ASP A 71 14.02 18.08 14.35
N SER A 72 15.27 17.67 14.54
CA SER A 72 16.43 18.20 13.80
C SER A 72 16.97 17.23 12.75
N GLU A 73 16.36 16.05 12.62
CA GLU A 73 16.87 14.98 11.75
C GLU A 73 16.07 14.86 10.46
N HIS A 74 14.79 15.24 10.48
CA HIS A 74 13.90 15.14 9.32
C HIS A 74 13.68 16.47 8.60
N PHE A 75 13.65 16.41 7.27
CA PHE A 75 13.42 17.54 6.39
C PHE A 75 12.09 17.35 5.63
N ASN A 76 11.39 18.45 5.38
CA ASN A 76 10.21 18.43 4.49
C ASN A 76 10.68 18.56 3.04
N TYR A 77 10.40 17.54 2.24
CA TYR A 77 10.57 17.57 0.80
C TYR A 77 9.23 17.89 0.17
N ILE A 78 9.22 18.91 -0.70
CA ILE A 78 8.04 19.34 -1.42
C ILE A 78 8.34 19.17 -2.90
N TYR A 79 7.51 18.40 -3.58
CA TYR A 79 7.54 18.32 -5.03
C TYR A 79 6.32 19.05 -5.59
N CYS A 80 6.60 20.06 -6.41
CA CYS A 80 5.61 20.83 -7.14
C CYS A 80 5.68 20.40 -8.60
N ASP A 81 4.53 20.05 -9.16
CA ASP A 81 4.46 19.63 -10.56
C ASP A 81 4.87 20.76 -11.50
N GLU A 82 5.48 20.39 -12.62
CA GLU A 82 5.84 21.34 -13.67
C GLU A 82 4.57 21.85 -14.35
N LYS A 83 4.67 22.96 -15.07
CA LYS A 83 3.57 23.38 -15.95
C LYS A 83 3.66 22.53 -17.23
N PRO A 84 2.80 21.52 -17.47
CA PRO A 84 2.72 20.98 -18.82
C PRO A 84 2.14 22.10 -19.69
N ILE A 85 2.99 22.66 -20.53
CA ILE A 85 2.56 23.42 -21.70
C ILE A 85 2.10 22.35 -22.70
N LEU A 86 0.91 21.81 -22.50
CA LEU A 86 0.21 21.23 -23.63
C LEU A 86 0.01 22.35 -24.65
N ASN A 87 0.09 21.97 -25.93
CA ASN A 87 0.05 22.84 -27.10
C ASN A 87 -0.98 23.98 -26.92
N SER A 88 -0.79 25.15 -27.52
CA SER A 88 -1.63 26.35 -27.33
C SER A 88 -3.14 26.17 -27.58
N ASN A 89 -3.54 25.01 -28.11
CA ASN A 89 -4.91 24.60 -28.40
C ASN A 89 -5.54 23.71 -27.30
N TYR A 90 -4.80 23.34 -26.26
CA TYR A 90 -5.34 22.57 -25.14
C TYR A 90 -6.16 23.48 -24.23
N ILE A 91 -7.49 23.35 -24.34
CA ILE A 91 -8.42 23.92 -23.37
C ILE A 91 -8.24 23.11 -22.09
N ASP A 92 -7.95 23.78 -20.99
CA ASP A 92 -7.66 23.20 -19.67
C ASP A 92 -8.55 22.00 -19.27
N ASN A 93 -8.09 21.23 -18.28
CA ASN A 93 -8.80 20.06 -17.78
C ASN A 93 -10.24 20.39 -17.34
N TRP A 94 -11.16 19.42 -17.47
CA TRP A 94 -12.58 19.55 -17.13
C TRP A 94 -13.02 18.54 -16.06
N GLY A 95 -14.25 18.67 -15.55
CA GLY A 95 -14.77 17.92 -14.39
C GLY A 95 -14.71 16.39 -14.45
N GLY A 96 -14.82 15.79 -15.64
CA GLY A 96 -14.97 14.34 -15.82
C GLY A 96 -16.44 13.87 -15.87
N ILE A 97 -16.62 12.56 -15.99
CA ILE A 97 -17.90 11.87 -16.13
C ILE A 97 -18.20 11.10 -14.85
N THR A 98 -19.34 11.37 -14.21
CA THR A 98 -19.82 10.60 -13.07
C THR A 98 -21.05 9.79 -13.45
N ILE A 99 -20.99 8.47 -13.27
CA ILE A 99 -22.08 7.52 -13.52
C ILE A 99 -22.56 7.03 -12.15
N THR A 100 -23.77 7.43 -11.75
CA THR A 100 -24.35 7.10 -10.44
C THR A 100 -25.86 6.89 -10.54
N HIS A 101 -26.45 6.32 -9.49
CA HIS A 101 -27.88 6.38 -9.24
C HIS A 101 -28.32 7.80 -8.82
N ASP A 102 -29.62 8.05 -8.97
CA ASP A 102 -30.30 9.27 -8.55
C ASP A 102 -30.59 9.31 -7.04
N SER A 103 -30.83 8.14 -6.41
CA SER A 103 -31.05 8.01 -4.97
C SER A 103 -29.79 7.58 -4.20
N ILE A 104 -29.63 8.11 -2.98
CA ILE A 104 -28.60 7.69 -2.02
C ILE A 104 -29.00 6.40 -1.29
N ASP A 105 -30.29 6.21 -1.05
CA ASP A 105 -30.81 4.96 -0.52
C ASP A 105 -30.88 3.93 -1.65
N TYR A 106 -30.27 2.78 -1.40
CA TYR A 106 -30.28 1.66 -2.31
C TYR A 106 -31.64 0.93 -2.25
N VAL A 107 -32.62 1.48 -2.95
CA VAL A 107 -33.90 0.81 -3.18
C VAL A 107 -33.77 -0.06 -4.41
N GLN A 108 -33.61 -1.36 -4.19
CA GLN A 108 -33.51 -2.36 -5.26
C GLN A 108 -34.81 -2.39 -6.07
N SER A 109 -34.85 -1.69 -7.21
CA SER A 109 -35.91 -1.89 -8.20
C SER A 109 -35.58 -3.10 -9.07
N ASN A 110 -36.43 -4.12 -9.06
CA ASN A 110 -36.31 -5.32 -9.89
C ASN A 110 -36.37 -5.03 -11.41
N THR A 111 -36.52 -3.77 -11.82
CA THR A 111 -36.88 -3.35 -13.18
C THR A 111 -35.76 -2.67 -13.97
N THR A 112 -34.63 -2.32 -13.35
CA THR A 112 -33.54 -1.63 -14.08
C THR A 112 -32.41 -2.61 -14.40
N THR A 113 -32.50 -3.24 -15.57
CA THR A 113 -31.32 -3.89 -16.16
C THR A 113 -30.23 -2.85 -16.32
N GLU A 114 -29.06 -3.11 -15.74
CA GLU A 114 -27.92 -2.23 -15.86
C GLU A 114 -27.41 -2.25 -17.31
N GLN A 115 -27.62 -1.15 -18.04
CA GLN A 115 -27.33 -1.03 -19.48
C GLN A 115 -26.16 -0.10 -19.79
N SER A 116 -25.42 0.37 -18.77
CA SER A 116 -24.32 1.31 -18.99
C SER A 116 -23.14 0.59 -19.67
N VAL A 117 -22.81 0.98 -20.90
CA VAL A 117 -21.72 0.38 -21.68
C VAL A 117 -20.95 1.51 -22.39
N LEU A 118 -19.63 1.52 -22.23
CA LEU A 118 -18.72 2.38 -23.00
C LEU A 118 -17.90 1.50 -23.94
N ARG A 119 -18.07 1.71 -25.26
CA ARG A 119 -17.29 1.02 -26.29
C ARG A 119 -16.72 1.98 -27.31
N ASN A 120 -15.44 1.80 -27.66
CA ASN A 120 -14.75 2.62 -28.67
C ASN A 120 -14.81 4.11 -28.34
N VAL A 121 -14.52 4.47 -27.08
CA VAL A 121 -14.60 5.85 -26.59
C VAL A 121 -13.21 6.36 -26.26
N GLU A 122 -12.95 7.62 -26.61
CA GLU A 122 -11.75 8.35 -26.20
C GLU A 122 -12.14 9.51 -25.27
N ILE A 123 -11.50 9.59 -24.12
CA ILE A 123 -11.74 10.59 -23.09
C ILE A 123 -10.40 11.23 -22.75
N VAL A 124 -10.32 12.56 -22.90
CA VAL A 124 -9.07 13.31 -22.71
C VAL A 124 -9.31 14.45 -21.73
N GLY A 125 -8.37 14.67 -20.81
CA GLY A 125 -8.32 15.90 -20.01
C GLY A 125 -9.34 16.02 -18.88
N GLY A 126 -9.95 14.92 -18.42
CA GLY A 126 -10.91 14.96 -17.32
C GLY A 126 -10.29 14.97 -15.93
N GLY A 127 -11.14 15.07 -14.89
CA GLY A 127 -10.76 14.88 -13.49
C GLY A 127 -10.39 16.17 -12.72
N LEU A 128 -10.85 17.34 -13.17
CA LEU A 128 -10.68 18.63 -12.47
C LEU A 128 -12.04 19.17 -12.00
N ALA A 129 -12.43 18.90 -10.74
CA ALA A 129 -13.66 19.44 -10.16
C ALA A 129 -13.41 20.76 -9.42
N HIS A 130 -14.47 21.55 -9.21
CA HIS A 130 -14.41 22.76 -8.40
C HIS A 130 -14.07 22.42 -6.94
N ASN A 131 -13.08 23.12 -6.38
CA ASN A 131 -12.63 23.03 -4.98
C ASN A 131 -12.06 21.67 -4.53
N GLU A 132 -11.98 20.68 -5.42
CA GLU A 132 -11.36 19.40 -5.12
C GLU A 132 -10.32 19.10 -6.20
N THR A 133 -9.11 18.82 -5.74
CA THR A 133 -7.94 18.71 -6.62
C THR A 133 -7.25 17.36 -6.47
N VAL A 134 -7.72 16.49 -5.58
CA VAL A 134 -7.03 15.27 -5.18
C VAL A 134 -8.07 14.15 -5.09
N ASP A 135 -7.79 13.01 -5.72
CA ASP A 135 -8.59 11.76 -5.71
C ASP A 135 -9.85 11.72 -6.61
N ILE A 136 -10.06 12.74 -7.46
CA ILE A 136 -11.09 12.72 -8.51
C ILE A 136 -10.61 11.91 -9.71
N ALA A 137 -11.53 11.19 -10.36
CA ALA A 137 -11.27 10.51 -11.62
C ALA A 137 -11.91 11.21 -12.82
N THR A 138 -11.34 10.97 -14.00
CA THR A 138 -11.97 11.34 -15.28
C THR A 138 -13.26 10.58 -15.51
N VAL A 139 -13.30 9.30 -15.14
CA VAL A 139 -14.52 8.51 -15.13
C VAL A 139 -14.71 7.93 -13.73
N LEU A 140 -15.80 8.33 -13.07
CA LEU A 140 -16.18 7.87 -11.74
C LEU A 140 -17.51 7.12 -11.82
N SER A 141 -17.52 5.84 -11.47
CA SER A 141 -18.74 5.05 -11.34
C SER A 141 -19.03 4.76 -9.87
N ILE A 142 -20.23 5.10 -9.39
CA ILE A 142 -20.65 4.87 -8.00
C ILE A 142 -21.96 4.09 -8.03
N GLY A 143 -21.98 2.91 -7.40
CA GLY A 143 -23.20 2.09 -7.37
C GLY A 143 -23.58 1.55 -8.75
N ARG A 144 -22.73 1.69 -9.77
CA ARG A 144 -23.01 1.26 -11.15
C ARG A 144 -21.86 0.41 -11.67
N SER A 145 -22.18 -0.59 -12.49
CA SER A 145 -21.21 -1.51 -13.10
C SER A 145 -21.15 -1.38 -14.63
N PRO A 146 -20.64 -0.26 -15.19
CA PRO A 146 -20.52 -0.10 -16.62
C PRO A 146 -19.48 -1.05 -17.22
N ILE A 147 -19.76 -1.57 -18.42
CA ILE A 147 -18.81 -2.38 -19.19
C ILE A 147 -17.91 -1.46 -20.01
N PHE A 148 -16.59 -1.63 -19.90
CA PHE A 148 -15.60 -0.88 -20.68
C PHE A 148 -14.93 -1.81 -21.70
N ASP A 149 -15.03 -1.48 -22.98
CA ASP A 149 -14.41 -2.23 -24.06
C ASP A 149 -13.80 -1.29 -25.12
N HIS A 150 -12.49 -1.34 -25.32
CA HIS A 150 -11.76 -0.41 -26.21
C HIS A 150 -11.98 1.06 -25.81
N VAL A 151 -11.58 1.44 -24.59
CA VAL A 151 -11.74 2.80 -24.08
C VAL A 151 -10.36 3.40 -23.79
N ASN A 152 -10.12 4.59 -24.32
CA ASN A 152 -8.89 5.36 -24.12
C ASN A 152 -9.17 6.51 -23.14
N ILE A 153 -8.44 6.56 -22.03
CA ILE A 153 -8.47 7.64 -21.05
C ILE A 153 -7.07 8.22 -20.96
N THR A 154 -6.90 9.47 -21.38
CA THR A 154 -5.57 10.10 -21.44
C THR A 154 -5.54 11.47 -20.79
N ASN A 155 -4.37 11.84 -20.27
CA ASN A 155 -4.08 13.17 -19.76
C ASN A 155 -5.06 13.65 -18.67
N SER A 156 -5.44 12.75 -17.76
CA SER A 156 -6.33 13.09 -16.65
C SER A 156 -5.62 13.94 -15.60
N SER A 157 -6.34 14.92 -15.06
CA SER A 157 -5.83 15.82 -14.01
C SER A 157 -5.48 15.11 -12.71
N MET A 158 -6.10 13.95 -12.45
CA MET A 158 -5.89 13.09 -11.29
C MET A 158 -6.05 11.63 -11.74
N HIS A 159 -7.07 10.90 -11.27
CA HIS A 159 -7.25 9.49 -11.62
C HIS A 159 -7.85 9.32 -13.02
N GLY A 160 -7.51 8.21 -13.69
CA GLY A 160 -8.12 7.85 -14.98
C GLY A 160 -9.53 7.32 -14.80
N LEU A 161 -9.62 6.08 -14.28
CA LEU A 161 -10.88 5.37 -14.03
C LEU A 161 -11.02 5.03 -12.55
N GLN A 162 -12.19 5.30 -11.98
CA GLN A 162 -12.53 4.96 -10.60
C GLN A 162 -13.90 4.31 -10.52
N ILE A 163 -13.98 3.16 -9.84
CA ILE A 163 -15.24 2.42 -9.63
C ILE A 163 -15.39 2.15 -8.13
N LEU A 164 -16.49 2.64 -7.56
CA LEU A 164 -16.83 2.56 -6.15
C LEU A 164 -18.15 1.80 -5.97
N ILE A 165 -18.12 0.75 -5.15
CA ILE A 165 -19.26 -0.11 -4.76
C ILE A 165 -20.16 -0.48 -5.97
N PRO A 166 -19.63 -1.22 -6.96
CA PRO A 166 -20.46 -1.75 -8.03
C PRO A 166 -21.42 -2.82 -7.50
N TYR A 167 -22.53 -3.08 -8.21
CA TYR A 167 -23.50 -4.11 -7.83
C TYR A 167 -23.45 -5.37 -8.72
N ARG A 168 -22.66 -5.33 -9.79
CA ARG A 168 -22.40 -6.45 -10.70
C ARG A 168 -20.91 -6.54 -11.03
N ASP A 169 -20.53 -7.65 -11.65
CA ASP A 169 -19.17 -7.91 -12.13
C ASP A 169 -18.60 -6.77 -12.96
N ILE A 170 -17.30 -6.57 -12.81
CA ILE A 170 -16.57 -5.50 -13.49
C ILE A 170 -15.75 -6.12 -14.61
N ILE A 171 -15.99 -5.65 -15.83
CA ILE A 171 -15.27 -6.12 -17.01
C ILE A 171 -14.58 -4.91 -17.66
N LEU A 172 -13.25 -4.88 -17.56
CA LEU A 172 -12.37 -3.92 -18.21
C LEU A 172 -11.56 -4.64 -19.29
N ASN A 173 -11.94 -4.41 -20.55
CA ASN A 173 -11.28 -5.03 -21.69
C ASN A 173 -10.65 -3.97 -22.60
N LYS A 174 -9.37 -4.16 -22.94
CA LYS A 174 -8.63 -3.28 -23.85
C LYS A 174 -8.75 -1.80 -23.45
N LEU A 175 -8.52 -1.53 -22.18
CA LEU A 175 -8.50 -0.19 -21.63
C LEU A 175 -7.11 0.41 -21.85
N ASN A 176 -7.03 1.65 -22.33
CA ASN A 176 -5.78 2.39 -22.47
C ASN A 176 -5.80 3.60 -21.54
N VAL A 177 -5.03 3.56 -20.45
CA VAL A 177 -5.03 4.61 -19.42
C VAL A 177 -3.64 5.19 -19.28
N THR A 178 -3.44 6.40 -19.79
CA THR A 178 -2.10 6.95 -19.96
C THR A 178 -1.95 8.43 -19.61
N GLN A 179 -0.75 8.79 -19.12
CA GLN A 179 -0.39 10.17 -18.76
C GLN A 179 -1.31 10.82 -17.72
N ASN A 180 -1.64 10.11 -16.64
CA ASN A 180 -2.53 10.66 -15.60
C ASN A 180 -1.76 11.04 -14.35
N HIS A 181 -2.10 12.19 -13.75
CA HIS A 181 -1.43 12.68 -12.54
C HIS A 181 -1.76 11.91 -11.25
N GLY A 182 -2.71 11.00 -11.32
CA GLY A 182 -3.12 10.13 -10.22
C GLY A 182 -2.87 8.65 -10.52
N TYR A 183 -3.75 7.79 -10.01
CA TYR A 183 -3.76 6.37 -10.37
C TYR A 183 -4.41 6.17 -11.74
N GLY A 184 -3.94 5.19 -12.51
CA GLY A 184 -4.62 4.80 -13.73
C GLY A 184 -6.03 4.26 -13.44
N ILE A 185 -6.11 3.20 -12.64
CA ILE A 185 -7.38 2.56 -12.25
C ILE A 185 -7.46 2.49 -10.71
N SER A 186 -8.57 2.95 -10.15
CA SER A 186 -8.89 2.87 -8.73
C SER A 186 -10.19 2.10 -8.52
N LEU A 187 -10.14 1.00 -7.77
CA LEU A 187 -11.28 0.13 -7.53
C LEU A 187 -11.51 -0.02 -6.03
N TRP A 188 -12.74 0.26 -5.59
CA TRP A 188 -13.19 -0.09 -4.26
C TRP A 188 -14.53 -0.82 -4.29
N LEU A 189 -14.50 -2.05 -3.82
CA LEU A 189 -15.60 -3.00 -3.95
C LEU A 189 -16.09 -3.39 -2.57
N SER A 190 -17.41 -3.54 -2.43
CA SER A 190 -18.00 -3.99 -1.18
C SER A 190 -19.14 -4.96 -1.43
N ASN A 191 -18.93 -6.22 -1.08
CA ASN A 191 -19.97 -7.25 -1.09
C ASN A 191 -20.53 -7.34 0.32
N LEU A 192 -21.77 -6.91 0.50
CA LEU A 192 -22.40 -6.75 1.80
C LEU A 192 -23.60 -7.70 1.88
N GLN A 193 -23.37 -8.93 2.32
CA GLN A 193 -24.44 -9.89 2.57
C GLN A 193 -25.07 -9.60 3.93
N GLY A 194 -26.40 -9.45 3.94
CA GLY A 194 -27.24 -9.06 5.07
C GLY A 194 -27.21 -9.90 6.35
N SER A 195 -26.21 -10.76 6.51
CA SER A 195 -25.98 -11.52 7.73
C SER A 195 -25.40 -10.59 8.79
N GLY A 196 -26.05 -10.52 9.96
CA GLY A 196 -25.55 -9.81 11.15
C GLY A 196 -24.24 -10.37 11.74
N GLY A 197 -23.43 -11.07 10.95
CA GLY A 197 -22.11 -11.52 11.32
C GLY A 197 -21.15 -10.35 11.44
N ASN A 198 -20.24 -10.41 12.43
CA ASN A 198 -19.17 -9.45 12.59
C ASN A 198 -18.17 -9.62 11.43
N SER A 199 -18.36 -8.88 10.34
CA SER A 199 -17.31 -8.70 9.33
C SER A 199 -16.22 -7.84 9.97
N ALA A 200 -14.99 -8.34 10.03
CA ALA A 200 -13.89 -7.55 10.57
C ALA A 200 -13.74 -6.24 9.79
N SER A 201 -13.76 -5.11 10.49
CA SER A 201 -13.54 -3.80 9.88
C SER A 201 -12.14 -3.75 9.25
N VAL A 202 -12.05 -3.32 8.00
CA VAL A 202 -10.76 -3.18 7.32
C VAL A 202 -10.11 -1.87 7.75
N LEU A 203 -8.86 -1.92 8.19
CA LEU A 203 -8.05 -0.72 8.40
C LEU A 203 -7.40 -0.33 7.07
N GLY A 204 -7.57 0.92 6.63
CA GLY A 204 -6.96 1.36 5.37
C GLY A 204 -7.20 2.83 5.03
N MET A 205 -6.28 3.37 4.22
CA MET A 205 -6.28 4.78 3.83
C MET A 205 -7.51 5.20 3.03
N MET A 206 -8.00 6.42 3.22
CA MET A 206 -9.19 6.98 2.57
C MET A 206 -8.92 7.68 1.23
N ASN A 207 -7.74 7.46 0.64
CA ASN A 207 -7.32 7.98 -0.67
C ASN A 207 -8.07 7.38 -1.88
N ILE A 208 -9.18 6.71 -1.62
CA ILE A 208 -9.99 5.97 -2.60
C ILE A 208 -11.27 6.73 -2.94
N ILE A 209 -11.75 7.60 -2.07
CA ILE A 209 -13.04 8.30 -2.24
C ILE A 209 -12.79 9.80 -2.43
N PRO A 210 -13.36 10.40 -3.49
CA PRO A 210 -13.36 11.85 -3.65
C PRO A 210 -14.31 12.50 -2.61
N TYR A 211 -14.01 13.72 -2.19
CA TYR A 211 -14.87 14.50 -1.30
C TYR A 211 -16.26 14.70 -1.90
N ASN A 212 -16.37 14.83 -3.22
CA ASN A 212 -17.66 14.92 -3.92
C ASN A 212 -18.06 13.59 -4.58
N ALA A 213 -18.34 12.57 -3.77
CA ALA A 213 -18.83 11.27 -4.23
C ALA A 213 -20.38 11.24 -4.32
N ARG A 214 -20.95 11.77 -5.41
CA ARG A 214 -22.40 11.71 -5.64
C ARG A 214 -22.88 10.26 -5.70
N GLY A 215 -23.76 9.88 -4.78
CA GLY A 215 -24.23 8.50 -4.59
C GLY A 215 -23.86 7.91 -3.23
N LEU A 216 -22.94 8.53 -2.50
CA LEU A 216 -22.62 8.22 -1.10
C LEU A 216 -23.03 9.38 -0.20
N LEU A 217 -23.37 9.08 1.06
CA LEU A 217 -23.74 10.10 2.04
C LEU A 217 -22.49 10.62 2.76
N ASP A 218 -22.17 11.90 2.59
CA ASP A 218 -21.25 12.59 3.49
C ASP A 218 -21.95 12.90 4.82
N ILE A 219 -21.36 12.49 5.94
CA ILE A 219 -21.85 12.78 7.30
C ILE A 219 -21.93 14.29 7.58
N CYS A 220 -21.18 15.12 6.86
CA CYS A 220 -21.21 16.58 6.99
C CYS A 220 -22.10 17.28 5.96
N ALA A 221 -22.85 16.54 5.13
CA ALA A 221 -23.80 17.14 4.19
C ALA A 221 -24.90 17.95 4.91
N ALA A 222 -25.52 18.91 4.21
CA ALA A 222 -26.49 19.83 4.83
C ALA A 222 -27.78 19.15 5.33
N GLN A 223 -28.29 18.15 4.61
CA GLN A 223 -29.50 17.42 4.98
C GLN A 223 -29.25 16.57 6.23
N LYS A 224 -30.02 16.73 7.30
CA LYS A 224 -29.77 16.04 8.58
C LYS A 224 -30.55 14.74 8.76
N GLU A 225 -31.75 14.66 8.21
CA GLU A 225 -32.67 13.55 8.42
C GLU A 225 -32.83 12.73 7.14
N PHE A 226 -32.76 11.40 7.29
CA PHE A 226 -32.91 10.42 6.22
C PHE A 226 -33.81 9.28 6.68
N GLU A 227 -34.79 8.93 5.85
CA GLU A 227 -35.53 7.69 6.00
C GLU A 227 -34.76 6.57 5.32
N VAL A 228 -34.50 5.47 6.04
CA VAL A 228 -33.77 4.31 5.52
C VAL A 228 -34.75 3.21 5.14
N LEU A 229 -34.83 2.93 3.84
CA LEU A 229 -35.65 1.87 3.26
C LEU A 229 -34.89 0.54 3.22
N ASN A 230 -33.61 0.57 2.84
CA ASN A 230 -32.79 -0.64 2.78
C ASN A 230 -31.36 -0.42 3.27
N ARG A 231 -30.58 0.40 2.55
CA ARG A 231 -29.14 0.56 2.82
C ARG A 231 -28.65 1.92 2.34
N ILE A 232 -27.95 2.61 3.23
CA ILE A 232 -27.21 3.84 2.95
C ILE A 232 -25.74 3.62 3.30
N ILE A 233 -24.85 4.02 2.40
CA ILE A 233 -23.41 4.03 2.67
C ILE A 233 -23.01 5.47 2.98
N MET A 234 -22.46 5.65 4.16
CA MET A 234 -22.01 6.94 4.68
C MET A 234 -20.49 6.96 4.77
N PHE A 235 -19.87 8.09 4.46
CA PHE A 235 -18.43 8.27 4.58
C PHE A 235 -18.08 9.60 5.23
N TYR A 236 -16.84 9.67 5.71
CA TYR A 236 -16.19 10.90 6.11
C TYR A 236 -14.72 10.86 5.73
N LYS A 237 -14.21 11.98 5.22
CA LYS A 237 -12.82 12.19 4.88
C LYS A 237 -12.32 13.43 5.61
N TYR A 238 -11.20 13.30 6.31
CA TYR A 238 -10.65 14.42 7.08
C TYR A 238 -10.21 15.55 6.16
N ASP A 239 -10.29 16.77 6.66
CA ASP A 239 -9.77 17.96 5.99
C ASP A 239 -8.97 18.82 6.97
N SER A 240 -8.48 19.96 6.49
CA SER A 240 -7.69 20.95 7.21
C SER A 240 -8.43 21.67 8.32
N HIS A 241 -9.74 21.50 8.46
CA HIS A 241 -10.57 22.14 9.47
C HIS A 241 -11.20 21.10 10.41
N THR A 242 -11.58 21.55 11.61
CA THR A 242 -12.30 20.72 12.59
C THR A 242 -13.77 20.70 12.24
N VAL A 243 -14.44 19.56 12.42
CA VAL A 243 -15.87 19.42 12.13
C VAL A 243 -16.61 18.81 13.32
N ASP A 244 -17.88 19.19 13.44
CA ASP A 244 -18.85 18.63 14.37
C ASP A 244 -20.16 18.43 13.59
N CYS A 245 -20.40 17.19 13.15
CA CYS A 245 -21.41 16.83 12.15
C CYS A 245 -22.41 15.82 12.74
N VAL A 246 -23.68 15.92 12.32
CA VAL A 246 -24.79 15.16 12.90
C VAL A 246 -25.73 14.67 11.81
N LYS A 247 -26.16 13.41 11.93
CA LYS A 247 -27.15 12.76 11.05
C LYS A 247 -28.15 11.96 11.86
N ILE A 248 -29.40 11.96 11.42
CA ILE A 248 -30.49 11.22 12.05
C ILE A 248 -31.11 10.32 10.99
N PHE A 249 -31.21 9.04 11.31
CA PHE A 249 -31.77 8.00 10.47
C PHE A 249 -33.03 7.45 11.11
N THR A 250 -34.11 7.38 10.35
CA THR A 250 -35.40 6.84 10.79
C THR A 250 -35.82 5.67 9.91
N SER A 251 -36.58 4.73 10.47
CA SER A 251 -37.14 3.60 9.73
C SER A 251 -38.57 3.32 10.17
N SER A 252 -39.40 2.90 9.22
CA SER A 252 -40.82 2.57 9.38
C SER A 252 -40.99 1.18 10.02
N GLU A 253 -40.71 1.12 11.33
CA GLU A 253 -40.85 -0.04 12.26
C GLU A 253 -39.75 -1.11 12.26
N ARG A 254 -38.71 -0.96 11.45
CA ARG A 254 -37.59 -1.91 11.43
C ARG A 254 -36.37 -1.37 12.18
N SER A 255 -35.57 -2.26 12.76
CA SER A 255 -34.33 -1.86 13.44
C SER A 255 -33.27 -1.39 12.44
N ILE A 256 -32.48 -0.41 12.86
CA ILE A 256 -31.39 0.17 12.07
C ILE A 256 -30.08 -0.40 12.60
N GLY A 257 -29.32 -1.05 11.72
CA GLY A 257 -27.95 -1.50 11.95
C GLY A 257 -26.94 -0.46 11.49
N PHE A 258 -25.85 -0.31 12.25
CA PHE A 258 -24.68 0.50 11.93
C PHE A 258 -23.41 -0.34 12.07
N ARG A 259 -22.52 -0.27 11.08
CA ARG A 259 -21.19 -0.90 11.12
C ARG A 259 -20.18 -0.19 10.24
N PHE A 260 -18.89 -0.33 10.55
CA PHE A 260 -17.81 0.19 9.72
C PHE A 260 -17.38 -0.80 8.63
N LEU A 261 -17.19 -0.31 7.41
CA LEU A 261 -16.64 -1.08 6.29
C LEU A 261 -15.13 -0.87 6.15
N LEU A 262 -14.71 0.40 6.24
CA LEU A 262 -13.32 0.84 6.17
C LEU A 262 -13.09 1.92 7.21
N ILE A 263 -11.97 1.86 7.93
CA ILE A 263 -11.67 2.84 8.96
C ILE A 263 -10.19 3.16 9.04
N ASN A 264 -9.87 4.44 9.21
CA ASN A 264 -8.52 4.94 9.49
C ASN A 264 -8.64 6.28 10.24
N PRO A 265 -8.93 6.25 11.55
CA PRO A 265 -9.08 7.47 12.33
C PRO A 265 -7.73 8.16 12.51
N TYR A 266 -7.73 9.49 12.61
CA TYR A 266 -6.53 10.22 12.97
C TYR A 266 -6.30 10.12 14.48
N ASP A 267 -5.14 9.62 14.90
CA ASP A 267 -4.77 9.62 16.31
C ASP A 267 -3.95 10.85 16.69
N GLY A 268 -4.63 11.86 17.24
CA GLY A 268 -4.01 13.08 17.76
C GLY A 268 -3.50 12.97 19.20
N SER A 269 -3.60 11.80 19.84
CA SER A 269 -3.29 11.61 21.26
C SER A 269 -1.88 12.05 21.65
N GLN A 270 -0.89 11.84 20.77
CA GLN A 270 0.51 12.22 21.01
C GLN A 270 0.74 13.73 21.10
N MET A 271 -0.15 14.56 20.54
CA MET A 271 0.03 16.01 20.53
C MET A 271 -0.63 16.73 21.72
N ASN A 272 -1.25 16.01 22.68
CA ASN A 272 -2.01 16.59 23.80
C ASN A 272 -3.03 17.67 23.34
N HIS A 273 -3.52 17.56 22.11
CA HIS A 273 -4.44 18.52 21.51
C HIS A 273 -5.89 18.19 21.89
N GLY A 274 -6.32 18.57 23.09
CA GLY A 274 -7.75 18.60 23.41
C GLY A 274 -8.50 17.27 23.28
N ARG A 275 -9.82 17.35 23.06
CA ARG A 275 -10.72 16.18 23.03
C ARG A 275 -10.41 15.26 21.85
N LEU A 276 -10.41 13.95 22.11
CA LEU A 276 -10.23 12.91 21.10
C LEU A 276 -11.33 12.97 20.04
N ASP A 277 -10.98 12.59 18.82
CA ASP A 277 -11.93 12.37 17.74
C ASP A 277 -12.88 11.24 18.14
N SER A 278 -14.17 11.44 17.93
CA SER A 278 -15.18 10.50 18.40
C SER A 278 -16.39 10.42 17.50
N ILE A 279 -16.93 9.21 17.37
CA ILE A 279 -18.21 8.95 16.70
C ILE A 279 -19.14 8.36 17.77
N THR A 280 -20.15 9.14 18.16
CA THR A 280 -21.14 8.77 19.15
C THR A 280 -22.46 8.45 18.48
N LEU A 281 -23.06 7.33 18.88
CA LEU A 281 -24.34 6.83 18.37
C LEU A 281 -25.39 6.96 19.46
N TYR A 282 -26.56 7.46 19.10
CA TYR A 282 -27.66 7.75 20.00
C TYR A 282 -28.96 7.08 19.53
N SER A 283 -29.82 6.72 20.48
CA SER A 283 -31.16 6.20 20.21
C SER A 283 -32.23 7.28 20.12
N ASP A 284 -31.87 8.54 20.34
CA ASP A 284 -32.78 9.68 20.36
C ASP A 284 -32.26 10.85 19.52
N ALA A 285 -33.19 11.64 18.96
CA ALA A 285 -32.87 12.86 18.20
C ALA A 285 -32.37 14.03 19.08
N LYS A 286 -32.45 13.91 20.41
CA LYS A 286 -31.98 14.95 21.35
C LYS A 286 -30.56 14.71 21.87
N PHE A 287 -29.88 13.66 21.40
CA PHE A 287 -28.50 13.32 21.77
C PHE A 287 -28.30 13.08 23.27
N THR A 288 -29.27 12.42 23.93
CA THR A 288 -29.23 12.16 25.38
C THR A 288 -28.91 10.71 25.72
N GLN A 289 -29.35 9.76 24.91
CA GLN A 289 -29.21 8.32 25.15
C GLN A 289 -28.13 7.74 24.24
N ILE A 290 -26.92 7.61 24.78
CA ILE A 290 -25.77 7.03 24.05
C ILE A 290 -25.92 5.51 23.98
N ILE A 291 -25.86 4.97 22.77
CA ILE A 291 -25.76 3.52 22.50
C ILE A 291 -24.30 3.09 22.59
N HIS A 292 -23.41 3.81 21.90
CA HIS A 292 -21.98 3.53 21.87
C HIS A 292 -21.16 4.75 21.47
N GLN A 293 -19.88 4.76 21.85
CA GLN A 293 -18.93 5.79 21.49
C GLN A 293 -17.63 5.14 20.99
N PHE A 294 -17.29 5.42 19.74
CA PHE A 294 -15.98 5.08 19.18
C PHE A 294 -15.03 6.27 19.31
N THR A 295 -13.75 6.00 19.59
CA THR A 295 -12.70 7.02 19.70
C THR A 295 -11.43 6.55 18.97
N SER A 296 -10.45 7.43 18.73
CA SER A 296 -9.18 7.04 18.09
C SER A 296 -8.43 5.91 18.80
N GLN A 297 -8.73 5.68 20.09
CA GLN A 297 -8.12 4.64 20.93
C GLN A 297 -8.93 3.33 20.94
N THR A 298 -10.07 3.26 20.25
CA THR A 298 -10.87 2.04 20.20
C THR A 298 -10.08 0.92 19.52
N SER A 299 -9.96 -0.23 20.19
CA SER A 299 -9.21 -1.38 19.68
C SER A 299 -10.00 -2.23 18.69
N ASP A 300 -11.33 -2.32 18.86
CA ASP A 300 -12.20 -3.14 18.02
C ASP A 300 -13.28 -2.28 17.35
N TRP A 301 -13.17 -2.17 16.02
CA TRP A 301 -14.09 -1.41 15.17
C TRP A 301 -15.09 -2.31 14.42
N SER A 302 -15.09 -3.61 14.68
CA SER A 302 -15.95 -4.61 14.03
C SER A 302 -17.34 -4.76 14.66
N LEU A 303 -17.66 -3.94 15.67
CA LEU A 303 -18.92 -3.99 16.41
C LEU A 303 -20.10 -3.57 15.52
N ASN A 304 -21.07 -4.48 15.36
CA ASN A 304 -22.36 -4.21 14.74
C ASN A 304 -23.34 -3.65 15.77
N ILE A 305 -23.82 -2.43 15.55
CA ILE A 305 -24.71 -1.72 16.50
C ILE A 305 -26.12 -1.69 15.94
N GLN A 306 -27.11 -1.96 16.78
CA GLN A 306 -28.52 -1.95 16.38
C GLN A 306 -29.34 -0.96 17.22
N ALA A 307 -30.18 -0.16 16.55
CA ALA A 307 -31.14 0.74 17.14
C ALA A 307 -32.56 0.37 16.66
N LYS A 308 -33.61 0.73 17.42
CA LYS A 308 -34.98 0.25 17.15
C LYS A 308 -35.67 0.88 15.96
N SER A 309 -35.77 2.20 15.92
CA SER A 309 -36.50 2.93 14.86
C SER A 309 -35.85 4.25 14.50
N LEU A 310 -34.95 4.71 15.36
CA LEU A 310 -34.18 5.94 15.19
C LEU A 310 -32.75 5.68 15.61
N LEU A 311 -31.81 6.10 14.76
CA LEU A 311 -30.39 6.12 15.04
C LEU A 311 -29.87 7.53 14.72
N ALA A 312 -29.33 8.22 15.72
CA ALA A 312 -28.65 9.48 15.51
C ALA A 312 -27.14 9.29 15.65
N ILE A 313 -26.38 9.83 14.71
CA ILE A 313 -24.94 9.75 14.63
C ILE A 313 -24.38 11.15 14.81
N HIS A 314 -23.47 11.30 15.76
CA HIS A 314 -22.74 12.52 16.00
C HIS A 314 -21.26 12.24 15.84
N MET A 315 -20.63 12.99 14.96
CA MET A 315 -19.21 12.89 14.69
C MET A 315 -18.52 14.18 15.07
N ARG A 316 -17.43 14.05 15.81
CA ARG A 316 -16.47 15.13 16.02
C ARG A 316 -15.11 14.71 15.55
N ALA A 317 -14.51 15.51 14.67
CA ALA A 317 -13.18 15.25 14.14
C ALA A 317 -12.33 16.52 14.13
N ASN A 318 -11.08 16.35 14.54
CA ASN A 318 -10.04 17.36 14.45
C ASN A 318 -9.52 17.48 13.01
N ALA A 319 -8.79 18.55 12.74
CA ALA A 319 -8.17 18.77 11.43
C ALA A 319 -7.00 17.80 11.17
N ALA A 320 -7.08 17.01 10.10
CA ALA A 320 -6.07 16.02 9.73
C ALA A 320 -5.75 16.05 8.21
N ASN A 321 -5.30 14.93 7.65
CA ASN A 321 -5.08 14.76 6.21
C ASN A 321 -6.20 13.86 5.65
N GLY A 322 -6.62 14.06 4.39
CA GLY A 322 -7.66 13.27 3.72
C GLY A 322 -7.34 11.79 3.53
N ILE A 323 -6.16 11.33 3.95
CA ILE A 323 -5.79 9.90 4.05
C ILE A 323 -6.53 9.22 5.21
N TYR A 324 -6.95 9.98 6.22
CA TYR A 324 -7.74 9.51 7.36
C TYR A 324 -9.24 9.68 7.10
N GLY A 325 -10.06 8.87 7.76
CA GLY A 325 -11.52 8.90 7.65
C GLY A 325 -12.15 7.53 7.90
N PHE A 326 -13.40 7.37 7.48
CA PHE A 326 -14.09 6.09 7.55
C PHE A 326 -15.21 5.99 6.52
N ILE A 327 -15.65 4.75 6.31
CA ILE A 327 -16.84 4.38 5.57
C ILE A 327 -17.67 3.48 6.46
N ALA A 328 -18.94 3.80 6.61
CA ALA A 328 -19.89 3.06 7.41
C ALA A 328 -21.13 2.70 6.59
N GLU A 329 -21.71 1.56 6.93
CA GLU A 329 -22.97 1.08 6.39
C GLU A 329 -24.08 1.30 7.42
N ILE A 330 -25.21 1.79 6.93
CA ILE A 330 -26.45 1.95 7.67
C ILE A 330 -27.52 1.12 6.96
N THR A 331 -28.05 0.14 7.65
CA THR A 331 -28.98 -0.83 7.05
C THR A 331 -30.21 -1.03 7.91
N VAL A 332 -31.29 -1.46 7.29
CA VAL A 332 -32.47 -1.91 7.99
C VAL A 332 -32.38 -3.42 8.28
N VAL A 333 -32.72 -3.87 9.48
CA VAL A 333 -32.67 -5.28 9.90
C VAL A 333 -34.11 -5.84 10.04
N PRO A 334 -34.42 -7.01 9.45
CA PRO A 334 -33.58 -7.81 8.55
C PRO A 334 -33.38 -7.09 7.21
N THR A 335 -32.14 -7.10 6.73
CA THR A 335 -31.77 -6.53 5.43
C THR A 335 -32.39 -7.35 4.31
N LEU A 336 -32.90 -6.69 3.28
CA LEU A 336 -33.23 -7.36 2.03
C LEU A 336 -31.92 -7.93 1.46
N THR A 337 -31.91 -9.22 1.11
CA THR A 337 -30.73 -9.87 0.56
C THR A 337 -30.34 -9.20 -0.76
N GLN A 338 -29.08 -8.79 -0.85
CA GLN A 338 -28.50 -8.33 -2.10
C GLN A 338 -28.56 -9.49 -3.11
N THR A 339 -29.34 -9.33 -4.18
CA THR A 339 -29.57 -10.37 -5.19
C THR A 339 -28.34 -10.63 -6.05
N TYR A 340 -27.51 -9.60 -6.27
CA TYR A 340 -26.30 -9.67 -7.07
C TYR A 340 -25.11 -9.23 -6.22
N ALA A 341 -24.26 -10.18 -5.83
CA ALA A 341 -22.92 -9.90 -5.31
C ALA A 341 -21.95 -9.85 -6.49
N ILE A 342 -20.87 -9.08 -6.36
CA ILE A 342 -19.78 -9.10 -7.33
C ILE A 342 -19.08 -10.44 -7.15
N ASP A 343 -19.00 -11.24 -8.21
CA ASP A 343 -18.28 -12.51 -8.19
C ASP A 343 -16.88 -12.34 -8.77
N GLU A 344 -16.76 -11.59 -9.87
CA GLU A 344 -15.49 -11.43 -10.60
C GLU A 344 -15.19 -9.98 -10.99
N VAL A 345 -13.90 -9.63 -10.88
CA VAL A 345 -13.31 -8.40 -11.38
C VAL A 345 -12.27 -8.77 -12.41
N LEU A 346 -12.50 -8.33 -13.64
CA LEU A 346 -11.71 -8.76 -14.76
C LEU A 346 -11.05 -7.60 -15.49
N ILE A 347 -9.71 -7.62 -15.54
CA ILE A 347 -8.89 -6.67 -16.30
C ILE A 347 -8.10 -7.46 -17.33
N ARG A 348 -8.41 -7.24 -18.61
CA ARG A 348 -7.82 -7.96 -19.75
C ARG A 348 -7.25 -7.01 -20.79
N ASN A 349 -6.12 -7.40 -21.38
CA ASN A 349 -5.57 -6.78 -22.59
C ASN A 349 -5.39 -5.26 -22.49
N SER A 350 -5.14 -4.73 -21.29
CA SER A 350 -5.15 -3.30 -21.01
C SER A 350 -3.73 -2.73 -20.96
N TYR A 351 -3.60 -1.47 -21.36
CA TYR A 351 -2.36 -0.72 -21.39
C TYR A 351 -2.42 0.42 -20.37
N ILE A 352 -1.50 0.43 -19.40
CA ILE A 352 -1.47 1.42 -18.32
C ILE A 352 -0.06 2.00 -18.22
N GLU A 353 0.12 3.23 -18.70
CA GLU A 353 1.45 3.85 -18.84
C GLU A 353 1.52 5.28 -18.30
N ARG A 354 2.65 5.67 -17.67
CA ARG A 354 2.90 7.06 -17.23
C ARG A 354 1.81 7.63 -16.33
N ASN A 355 1.42 6.88 -15.31
CA ASN A 355 0.55 7.38 -14.25
C ASN A 355 1.38 7.72 -13.00
N ASP A 356 1.21 8.90 -12.42
CA ASP A 356 2.11 9.42 -11.39
C ASP A 356 2.00 8.67 -10.05
N ARG A 357 0.77 8.31 -9.61
CA ARG A 357 0.55 7.64 -8.31
C ARG A 357 0.58 6.11 -8.41
N GLY A 358 0.69 5.56 -9.61
CA GLY A 358 0.70 4.13 -9.87
C GLY A 358 -0.33 3.71 -10.91
N ALA A 359 -0.28 2.45 -11.32
CA ALA A 359 -1.15 1.91 -12.36
C ALA A 359 -2.53 1.51 -11.82
N ILE A 360 -2.57 0.66 -10.80
CA ILE A 360 -3.82 0.07 -10.28
C ILE A 360 -3.80 0.08 -8.76
N ILE A 361 -4.85 0.62 -8.16
CA ILE A 361 -5.17 0.42 -6.74
C ILE A 361 -6.50 -0.31 -6.62
N TYR A 362 -6.48 -1.45 -5.93
CA TYR A 362 -7.65 -2.28 -5.69
C TYR A 362 -7.82 -2.49 -4.19
N ARG A 363 -9.05 -2.31 -3.71
CA ARG A 363 -9.43 -2.67 -2.36
C ARG A 363 -10.82 -3.26 -2.35
N ASN A 364 -11.02 -4.27 -1.52
CA ASN A 364 -12.35 -4.76 -1.25
C ASN A 364 -12.64 -4.82 0.26
N THR A 365 -13.92 -4.68 0.60
CA THR A 365 -14.46 -4.72 1.95
C THR A 365 -15.72 -5.58 1.99
N GLY A 366 -16.20 -5.97 3.18
CA GLY A 366 -17.41 -6.78 3.36
C GLY A 366 -17.13 -8.25 3.69
N GLU A 367 -18.15 -9.10 3.67
CA GLU A 367 -18.03 -10.48 4.16
C GLU A 367 -17.25 -11.38 3.20
N LEU A 368 -17.44 -11.21 1.89
CA LEU A 368 -16.81 -12.04 0.86
C LEU A 368 -16.25 -11.18 -0.27
N GLY A 369 -14.94 -11.26 -0.51
CA GLY A 369 -14.30 -10.54 -1.60
C GLY A 369 -14.51 -11.19 -2.97
N PRO A 370 -14.71 -10.40 -4.05
CA PRO A 370 -14.80 -10.93 -5.40
C PRO A 370 -13.44 -11.45 -5.88
N ASN A 371 -13.47 -12.39 -6.82
CA ASN A 371 -12.28 -12.93 -7.45
C ASN A 371 -11.65 -11.88 -8.39
N LEU A 372 -10.33 -11.73 -8.34
CA LEU A 372 -9.62 -10.75 -9.16
C LEU A 372 -8.77 -11.45 -10.23
N ILE A 373 -9.00 -11.15 -11.50
CA ILE A 373 -8.21 -11.67 -12.61
C ILE A 373 -7.63 -10.51 -13.43
N ILE A 374 -6.30 -10.40 -13.43
CA ILE A 374 -5.54 -9.45 -14.24
C ILE A 374 -4.69 -10.24 -15.22
N SER A 375 -4.96 -10.08 -16.52
CA SER A 375 -4.27 -10.87 -17.53
C SER A 375 -3.95 -10.13 -18.83
N SER A 376 -2.81 -10.47 -19.43
CA SER A 376 -2.33 -9.89 -20.68
C SER A 376 -2.26 -8.36 -20.66
N CYS A 377 -1.94 -7.77 -19.51
CA CYS A 377 -1.82 -6.32 -19.34
C CYS A 377 -0.35 -5.87 -19.42
N MET A 378 -0.16 -4.68 -19.97
CA MET A 378 1.16 -4.05 -20.08
C MET A 378 1.17 -2.77 -19.25
N ILE A 379 1.99 -2.78 -18.19
CA ILE A 379 2.03 -1.77 -17.15
C ILE A 379 3.44 -1.19 -17.11
N ARG A 380 3.60 0.06 -17.56
CA ARG A 380 4.93 0.64 -17.78
C ARG A 380 5.08 2.08 -17.35
N LYS A 381 6.28 2.45 -16.88
CA LYS A 381 6.63 3.83 -16.54
C LYS A 381 5.65 4.49 -15.57
N ASN A 382 5.05 3.73 -14.66
CA ASN A 382 4.16 4.26 -13.63
C ASN A 382 4.95 4.64 -12.39
N GLY A 383 4.69 5.84 -11.89
CA GLY A 383 5.47 6.49 -10.85
C GLY A 383 6.78 7.07 -11.35
N TYR A 384 7.32 8.04 -10.59
CA TYR A 384 8.64 8.61 -10.82
C TYR A 384 9.46 8.59 -9.53
N HIS A 385 10.75 8.34 -9.71
CA HIS A 385 11.75 8.51 -8.66
C HIS A 385 12.07 10.00 -8.54
N LEU A 386 12.11 10.51 -7.32
CA LEU A 386 12.38 11.93 -7.08
C LEU A 386 13.76 12.13 -6.46
N PHE A 387 13.96 11.62 -5.24
CA PHE A 387 15.23 11.83 -4.52
C PHE A 387 15.46 10.74 -3.47
N GLY A 388 16.63 10.10 -3.45
CA GLY A 388 16.96 9.08 -2.45
C GLY A 388 15.94 7.93 -2.46
N ASN A 389 15.28 7.67 -1.32
CA ASN A 389 14.19 6.69 -1.20
C ASN A 389 12.80 7.27 -1.55
N ILE A 390 12.72 8.54 -1.94
CA ILE A 390 11.47 9.24 -2.21
C ILE A 390 11.00 8.98 -3.64
N SER A 391 9.78 8.50 -3.77
CA SER A 391 9.07 8.37 -5.04
C SER A 391 7.59 8.73 -4.90
N THR A 392 6.94 9.00 -6.04
CA THR A 392 5.51 9.34 -6.09
C THR A 392 4.59 8.19 -5.68
N THR A 393 5.06 6.96 -5.82
CA THR A 393 4.37 5.73 -5.40
C THR A 393 5.35 4.72 -4.83
N ASN A 394 4.86 3.76 -4.03
CA ASN A 394 5.66 2.65 -3.51
C ASN A 394 5.54 1.40 -4.38
N TYR A 395 4.41 1.24 -5.07
CA TYR A 395 4.10 0.08 -5.90
C TYR A 395 3.30 0.52 -7.11
N ALA A 396 3.62 -0.01 -8.28
CA ALA A 396 2.85 0.22 -9.50
C ALA A 396 1.43 -0.37 -9.38
N ILE A 397 1.30 -1.55 -8.79
CA ILE A 397 0.02 -2.22 -8.54
C ILE A 397 -0.13 -2.47 -7.04
N GLN A 398 -1.21 -1.98 -6.44
CA GLN A 398 -1.53 -2.18 -5.03
C GLN A 398 -2.86 -2.92 -4.90
N LEU A 399 -2.82 -4.09 -4.28
CA LEU A 399 -4.02 -4.91 -4.06
C LEU A 399 -4.21 -5.19 -2.57
N HIS A 400 -5.37 -4.79 -2.08
CA HIS A 400 -5.79 -5.06 -0.72
C HIS A 400 -6.97 -6.03 -0.74
N PHE A 401 -6.68 -7.29 -0.44
CA PHE A 401 -7.65 -8.37 -0.38
C PHE A 401 -8.23 -8.51 1.02
N HIS A 402 -9.55 -8.55 1.11
CA HIS A 402 -10.29 -8.87 2.32
C HIS A 402 -11.23 -10.04 2.04
N ASN A 403 -11.10 -11.16 2.77
CA ASN A 403 -11.92 -12.37 2.57
C ASN A 403 -12.10 -12.80 1.10
N THR A 404 -11.08 -12.58 0.28
CA THR A 404 -11.08 -12.95 -1.14
C THR A 404 -10.63 -14.40 -1.27
N LEU A 405 -11.27 -15.18 -2.12
CA LEU A 405 -10.95 -16.60 -2.29
C LEU A 405 -9.88 -16.83 -3.36
N PHE A 406 -9.91 -16.07 -4.45
CA PHE A 406 -9.03 -16.29 -5.59
C PHE A 406 -8.54 -14.99 -6.22
N ALA A 407 -7.25 -14.95 -6.54
CA ALA A 407 -6.66 -13.89 -7.35
C ALA A 407 -5.67 -14.49 -8.36
N GLN A 408 -5.69 -13.99 -9.61
CA GLN A 408 -4.82 -14.47 -10.67
C GLN A 408 -4.15 -13.33 -11.45
N PHE A 409 -2.83 -13.43 -11.56
CA PHE A 409 -1.97 -12.65 -12.45
C PHE A 409 -1.40 -13.58 -13.51
N ARG A 410 -1.72 -13.32 -14.78
CA ARG A 410 -1.26 -14.14 -15.89
C ARG A 410 -0.75 -13.31 -17.05
N ASN A 411 0.44 -13.62 -17.54
CA ASN A 411 0.98 -13.05 -18.78
C ASN A 411 1.00 -11.51 -18.74
N ASN A 412 1.35 -10.94 -17.59
CA ASN A 412 1.44 -9.49 -17.42
C ASN A 412 2.88 -9.03 -17.51
N LEU A 413 3.10 -7.86 -18.13
CA LEU A 413 4.39 -7.21 -18.24
C LEU A 413 4.41 -5.96 -17.36
N LEU A 414 5.24 -5.97 -16.32
CA LEU A 414 5.52 -4.82 -15.46
C LEU A 414 6.95 -4.36 -15.71
N MET A 415 7.12 -3.26 -16.45
CA MET A 415 8.44 -2.77 -16.83
C MET A 415 8.64 -1.26 -16.62
N ASP A 416 9.83 -0.87 -16.17
CA ASP A 416 10.21 0.54 -15.95
C ASP A 416 9.33 1.28 -14.93
N ASN A 417 8.70 0.59 -13.97
CA ASN A 417 7.85 1.23 -12.96
C ASN A 417 8.60 1.48 -11.65
N ILE A 418 8.05 2.38 -10.84
CA ILE A 418 8.43 2.49 -9.43
C ILE A 418 7.71 1.40 -8.63
N GLY A 419 8.53 0.50 -8.05
CA GLY A 419 8.04 -0.75 -7.49
C GLY A 419 7.34 -1.64 -8.52
N GLY A 420 6.79 -2.75 -8.07
CA GLY A 420 6.04 -3.69 -8.92
C GLY A 420 4.65 -3.96 -8.36
N LEU A 421 4.46 -5.18 -7.88
CA LEU A 421 3.20 -5.70 -7.37
C LEU A 421 3.22 -5.81 -5.84
N GLY A 422 2.43 -4.98 -5.16
CA GLY A 422 2.20 -5.04 -3.72
C GLY A 422 0.84 -5.64 -3.41
N MET A 423 0.80 -6.70 -2.61
CA MET A 423 -0.42 -7.38 -2.19
C MET A 423 -0.47 -7.50 -0.66
N THR A 424 -1.63 -7.19 -0.10
CA THR A 424 -1.94 -7.45 1.31
C THR A 424 -3.23 -8.24 1.39
N ALA A 425 -3.27 -9.29 2.21
CA ALA A 425 -4.47 -10.08 2.41
C ALA A 425 -4.84 -10.19 3.89
N LEU A 426 -6.12 -9.96 4.18
CA LEU A 426 -6.73 -10.17 5.47
C LEU A 426 -7.89 -11.16 5.31
N THR A 427 -7.73 -12.38 5.82
CA THR A 427 -8.79 -13.39 5.86
C THR A 427 -9.21 -13.63 7.30
N THR A 428 -10.50 -13.46 7.59
CA THR A 428 -11.06 -13.62 8.95
C THR A 428 -11.32 -15.07 9.33
N SER A 429 -11.55 -15.94 8.34
CA SER A 429 -11.85 -17.35 8.54
C SER A 429 -10.92 -18.24 7.71
N PRO A 430 -10.43 -19.37 8.24
CA PRO A 430 -9.61 -20.33 7.50
C PRO A 430 -10.37 -21.05 6.38
N ILE A 431 -11.71 -21.00 6.37
CA ILE A 431 -12.56 -21.54 5.29
C ILE A 431 -12.40 -20.70 4.02
N ALA A 432 -12.26 -19.38 4.16
CA ALA A 432 -12.06 -18.44 3.07
C ALA A 432 -10.57 -18.23 2.75
N ARG A 433 -9.83 -19.33 2.57
CA ARG A 433 -8.39 -19.30 2.29
C ARG A 433 -8.13 -18.71 0.91
N LEU A 434 -7.43 -17.58 0.86
CA LEU A 434 -7.04 -16.95 -0.42
C LEU A 434 -6.00 -17.80 -1.14
N ALA A 435 -6.25 -18.09 -2.42
CA ALA A 435 -5.28 -18.64 -3.34
C ALA A 435 -4.89 -17.59 -4.39
N VAL A 436 -3.60 -17.23 -4.43
CA VAL A 436 -3.03 -16.29 -5.40
C VAL A 436 -2.17 -17.06 -6.39
N ILE A 437 -2.46 -16.93 -7.69
CA ILE A 437 -1.65 -17.48 -8.79
C ILE A 437 -0.97 -16.35 -9.53
N ILE A 438 0.36 -16.34 -9.55
CA ILE A 438 1.17 -15.47 -10.40
C ILE A 438 1.98 -16.35 -11.35
N ARG A 439 1.65 -16.27 -12.64
CA ARG A 439 2.29 -17.09 -13.66
C ARG A 439 2.62 -16.33 -14.93
N GLU A 440 3.70 -16.74 -15.58
CA GLU A 440 4.08 -16.24 -16.90
C GLU A 440 4.22 -14.69 -16.90
N CYS A 441 4.51 -14.08 -15.76
CA CYS A 441 4.63 -12.62 -15.63
C CYS A 441 6.11 -12.19 -15.71
N ALA A 442 6.32 -11.01 -16.27
CA ALA A 442 7.64 -10.41 -16.41
C ALA A 442 7.74 -9.10 -15.62
N PHE A 443 8.65 -9.06 -14.65
CA PHE A 443 8.99 -7.90 -13.83
C PHE A 443 10.40 -7.44 -14.19
N MET A 444 10.50 -6.36 -14.96
CA MET A 444 11.76 -5.94 -15.56
C MET A 444 12.06 -4.45 -15.33
N HIS A 445 13.30 -4.11 -14.98
CA HIS A 445 13.75 -2.70 -14.88
C HIS A 445 12.91 -1.83 -13.94
N ASN A 446 12.24 -2.42 -12.94
CA ASN A 446 11.52 -1.63 -11.92
C ASN A 446 12.51 -1.11 -10.89
N SER A 447 12.23 0.06 -10.29
CA SER A 447 13.16 0.75 -9.40
C SER A 447 12.54 1.30 -8.12
N ASN A 448 13.40 1.65 -7.16
CA ASN A 448 13.12 2.24 -5.84
C ASN A 448 12.34 1.33 -4.88
N GLY A 449 11.13 0.91 -5.21
CA GLY A 449 10.26 0.07 -4.35
C GLY A 449 10.45 -1.43 -4.54
N ASN A 450 9.80 -2.23 -3.68
CA ASN A 450 9.77 -3.69 -3.83
C ASN A 450 9.09 -4.09 -5.16
N ILE A 451 9.58 -5.16 -5.79
CA ILE A 451 9.05 -5.62 -7.08
C ILE A 451 7.88 -6.56 -6.87
N LEU A 452 7.95 -7.44 -5.87
CA LEU A 452 6.84 -8.30 -5.49
C LEU A 452 6.75 -8.39 -3.96
N THR A 453 5.65 -7.92 -3.39
CA THR A 453 5.40 -8.03 -1.95
C THR A 453 4.07 -8.73 -1.73
N PHE A 454 4.05 -9.74 -0.86
CA PHE A 454 2.81 -10.34 -0.37
C PHE A 454 2.85 -10.48 1.15
N VAL A 455 1.98 -9.71 1.82
CA VAL A 455 1.78 -9.76 3.27
C VAL A 455 0.41 -10.35 3.58
N GLY A 456 0.39 -11.48 4.27
CA GLY A 456 -0.82 -12.18 4.71
C GLY A 456 -0.91 -12.31 6.23
N ASN A 457 -1.96 -13.00 6.69
CA ASN A 457 -2.19 -13.32 8.10
C ASN A 457 -2.20 -14.83 8.40
N GLY A 458 -1.55 -15.64 7.55
CA GLY A 458 -1.29 -17.08 7.74
C GLY A 458 -2.24 -18.02 6.99
N ASN A 459 -3.36 -17.52 6.49
CA ASN A 459 -4.40 -18.30 5.78
C ASN A 459 -4.39 -18.02 4.27
N GLN A 460 -3.21 -17.80 3.68
CA GLN A 460 -3.07 -17.52 2.26
C GLN A 460 -2.03 -18.43 1.61
N LYS A 461 -2.31 -18.81 0.36
CA LYS A 461 -1.41 -19.59 -0.48
C LYS A 461 -1.02 -18.82 -1.72
N LEU A 462 0.28 -18.71 -1.99
CA LEU A 462 0.85 -18.13 -3.20
C LEU A 462 1.48 -19.21 -4.07
N TRP A 463 1.10 -19.22 -5.36
CA TRP A 463 1.77 -20.00 -6.39
C TRP A 463 2.45 -19.04 -7.36
N LEU A 464 3.78 -19.02 -7.35
CA LEU A 464 4.60 -18.21 -8.24
C LEU A 464 5.34 -19.16 -9.20
N PHE A 465 4.89 -19.26 -10.45
CA PHE A 465 5.50 -20.18 -11.40
C PHE A 465 5.84 -19.60 -12.77
N SER A 466 7.02 -19.95 -13.28
CA SER A 466 7.50 -19.51 -14.60
C SER A 466 7.48 -18.00 -14.79
N ASN A 467 7.89 -17.25 -13.76
CA ASN A 467 7.99 -15.79 -13.83
C ASN A 467 9.43 -15.35 -14.08
N LEU A 468 9.56 -14.20 -14.74
CA LEU A 468 10.83 -13.53 -15.02
C LEU A 468 10.96 -12.29 -14.14
N ILE A 469 11.94 -12.27 -13.25
CA ILE A 469 12.27 -11.11 -12.39
C ILE A 469 13.70 -10.70 -12.71
N ARG A 470 13.86 -9.65 -13.52
CA ARG A 470 15.17 -9.29 -14.08
C ARG A 470 15.48 -7.80 -14.05
N SER A 471 16.75 -7.47 -13.78
CA SER A 471 17.28 -6.10 -13.93
C SER A 471 16.54 -5.07 -13.10
N ASN A 472 15.99 -5.46 -11.96
CA ASN A 472 15.29 -4.54 -11.06
C ASN A 472 16.26 -3.94 -10.04
N TYR A 473 15.96 -2.73 -9.58
CA TYR A 473 16.83 -1.92 -8.72
C TYR A 473 16.06 -1.36 -7.51
N ALA A 474 15.98 -2.14 -6.43
CA ALA A 474 15.28 -1.80 -5.19
C ALA A 474 16.28 -1.52 -4.06
N LEU A 475 17.02 -0.40 -4.14
CA LEU A 475 18.13 -0.15 -3.20
C LEU A 475 17.69 -0.23 -1.73
N TYR A 476 16.57 0.42 -1.36
CA TYR A 476 16.13 0.51 0.04
C TYR A 476 15.09 -0.54 0.46
N HIS A 477 14.80 -1.52 -0.40
CA HIS A 477 13.71 -2.48 -0.22
C HIS A 477 14.13 -3.87 -0.68
N ASP A 478 13.44 -4.92 -0.22
CA ASP A 478 13.65 -6.27 -0.75
C ASP A 478 13.09 -6.39 -2.18
N THR A 479 13.77 -7.15 -3.03
CA THR A 479 13.29 -7.42 -4.39
C THR A 479 11.95 -8.15 -4.33
N VAL A 480 11.90 -9.26 -3.56
CA VAL A 480 10.68 -10.01 -3.26
C VAL A 480 10.54 -10.19 -1.76
N LEU A 481 9.40 -9.77 -1.20
CA LEU A 481 9.08 -9.91 0.22
C LEU A 481 7.82 -10.76 0.40
N LEU A 482 7.94 -11.91 1.06
CA LEU A 482 6.83 -12.78 1.41
C LEU A 482 6.73 -12.89 2.93
N ARG A 483 5.55 -12.57 3.48
CA ARG A 483 5.33 -12.56 4.93
C ARG A 483 3.96 -13.09 5.28
N GLY A 484 3.86 -14.03 6.22
CA GLY A 484 2.55 -14.46 6.72
C GLY A 484 1.76 -15.33 5.78
N ILE A 485 2.44 -16.09 4.92
CA ILE A 485 1.79 -16.89 3.88
C ILE A 485 2.49 -18.23 3.70
N THR A 486 1.78 -19.15 3.04
CA THR A 486 2.41 -20.32 2.43
C THR A 486 2.69 -20.02 0.96
N ALA A 487 3.92 -20.21 0.47
CA ALA A 487 4.23 -19.98 -0.94
C ALA A 487 4.97 -21.15 -1.60
N ASN A 488 4.65 -21.39 -2.87
CA ASN A 488 5.38 -22.31 -3.72
C ASN A 488 5.90 -21.55 -4.95
N LEU A 489 7.23 -21.46 -5.03
CA LEU A 489 7.97 -20.79 -6.08
C LEU A 489 8.60 -21.89 -6.94
N THR A 490 8.13 -22.03 -8.18
CA THR A 490 8.65 -23.02 -9.12
C THR A 490 9.08 -22.41 -10.45
N LEU A 491 10.23 -22.85 -10.98
CA LEU A 491 10.69 -22.47 -12.33
C LEU A 491 10.77 -20.94 -12.56
N ASN A 492 11.05 -20.15 -11.52
CA ASN A 492 11.21 -18.70 -11.67
C ASN A 492 12.67 -18.34 -11.93
N LEU A 493 12.88 -17.28 -12.73
CA LEU A 493 14.19 -16.74 -13.06
C LEU A 493 14.39 -15.37 -12.39
N PHE A 494 15.37 -15.30 -11.50
CA PHE A 494 15.86 -14.10 -10.83
C PHE A 494 17.25 -13.74 -11.35
N ALA A 495 17.34 -12.71 -12.20
CA ALA A 495 18.59 -12.32 -12.84
C ALA A 495 18.92 -10.84 -12.69
N ASN A 496 20.15 -10.51 -12.27
CA ASN A 496 20.65 -9.13 -12.22
C ASN A 496 19.75 -8.17 -11.42
N ASN A 497 19.21 -8.61 -10.28
CA ASN A 497 18.40 -7.77 -9.40
C ASN A 497 19.24 -7.22 -8.26
N THR A 498 19.04 -5.96 -7.90
CA THR A 498 19.64 -5.34 -6.70
C THR A 498 18.55 -5.08 -5.68
N GLY A 499 18.71 -5.57 -4.44
CA GLY A 499 17.78 -5.31 -3.34
C GLY A 499 18.41 -5.54 -1.97
N LEU A 500 17.71 -5.19 -0.88
CA LEU A 500 18.13 -5.56 0.49
C LEU A 500 18.45 -7.06 0.56
N HIS A 501 17.43 -7.87 0.30
CA HIS A 501 17.55 -9.24 -0.16
C HIS A 501 16.87 -9.40 -1.53
N ASN A 502 17.24 -10.44 -2.27
CA ASN A 502 16.51 -10.78 -3.50
C ASN A 502 15.22 -11.56 -3.20
N LEU A 503 15.23 -12.35 -2.14
CA LEU A 503 14.05 -13.03 -1.61
C LEU A 503 14.09 -12.99 -0.07
N ASP A 504 13.11 -12.34 0.53
CA ASP A 504 12.92 -12.25 1.97
C ASP A 504 11.67 -13.03 2.38
N LEU A 505 11.86 -14.09 3.19
CA LEU A 505 10.81 -14.96 3.70
C LEU A 505 10.68 -14.73 5.21
N ARG A 506 9.60 -14.08 5.65
CA ARG A 506 9.37 -13.77 7.06
C ARG A 506 8.12 -14.42 7.64
N PRO A 507 8.13 -14.75 8.94
CA PRO A 507 6.89 -15.06 9.65
C PRO A 507 6.06 -13.78 9.84
N ASN A 508 4.73 -13.91 9.87
CA ASN A 508 3.89 -12.79 10.32
C ASN A 508 3.88 -12.63 11.84
N LEU A 509 3.79 -13.76 12.55
CA LEU A 509 3.80 -13.89 14.00
C LEU A 509 4.81 -14.99 14.39
N PRO A 510 5.39 -14.97 15.60
CA PRO A 510 6.38 -15.97 16.01
C PRO A 510 5.91 -17.44 15.90
N ASP A 511 4.59 -17.67 15.94
CA ASP A 511 3.94 -18.99 15.89
C ASP A 511 3.24 -19.28 14.53
N SER A 512 3.59 -18.57 13.45
CA SER A 512 2.95 -18.76 12.14
C SER A 512 3.34 -20.09 11.48
N LEU A 513 2.35 -20.88 11.03
CA LEU A 513 2.54 -22.09 10.20
C LEU A 513 2.93 -21.77 8.74
N ASP A 514 3.73 -20.72 8.54
CA ASP A 514 4.17 -20.26 7.23
C ASP A 514 5.12 -21.31 6.64
N SER A 515 4.92 -21.69 5.38
CA SER A 515 5.75 -22.68 4.71
C SER A 515 6.10 -22.26 3.29
N TYR A 516 7.36 -22.45 2.92
CA TYR A 516 7.88 -21.99 1.64
C TYR A 516 8.54 -23.15 0.88
N ILE A 517 8.19 -23.30 -0.40
CA ILE A 517 8.76 -24.31 -1.28
C ILE A 517 9.43 -23.57 -2.44
N LEU A 518 10.73 -23.79 -2.63
CA LEU A 518 11.50 -23.29 -3.76
C LEU A 518 12.00 -24.50 -4.56
N TYR A 519 11.45 -24.66 -5.76
CA TYR A 519 11.77 -25.79 -6.62
C TYR A 519 12.20 -25.33 -8.02
N LYS A 520 13.41 -25.72 -8.45
CA LYS A 520 13.94 -25.40 -9.79
C LYS A 520 13.96 -23.91 -10.12
N ASN A 521 14.21 -23.04 -9.15
CA ASN A 521 14.40 -21.61 -9.39
C ASN A 521 15.86 -21.28 -9.70
N TRP A 522 16.05 -20.16 -10.38
CA TRP A 522 17.34 -19.72 -10.88
C TRP A 522 17.69 -18.34 -10.34
N PHE A 523 18.80 -18.23 -9.63
CA PHE A 523 19.32 -16.99 -9.08
C PHE A 523 20.71 -16.72 -9.67
N TYR A 524 20.80 -15.73 -10.55
CA TYR A 524 22.02 -15.41 -11.30
C TYR A 524 22.35 -13.92 -11.25
N ASP A 525 23.60 -13.59 -10.89
CA ASP A 525 24.14 -12.21 -10.86
C ASP A 525 23.28 -11.21 -10.08
N ASN A 526 22.55 -11.66 -9.06
CA ASN A 526 21.82 -10.77 -8.17
C ASN A 526 22.74 -10.18 -7.10
N ILE A 527 22.40 -8.98 -6.63
CA ILE A 527 23.17 -8.23 -5.64
C ILE A 527 22.28 -7.94 -4.43
N ALA A 528 22.74 -8.38 -3.27
CA ALA A 528 22.12 -8.14 -1.98
C ALA A 528 22.92 -7.12 -1.16
N VAL A 529 22.23 -6.13 -0.60
CA VAL A 529 22.84 -5.04 0.19
C VAL A 529 22.57 -5.15 1.69
N GLY A 530 21.63 -6.00 2.11
CA GLY A 530 21.28 -6.30 3.50
C GLY A 530 20.40 -5.23 4.15
N HIS A 531 19.59 -5.59 5.16
CA HIS A 531 18.78 -4.63 5.91
C HIS A 531 19.65 -3.64 6.70
N GLY A 532 19.10 -2.46 6.98
CA GLY A 532 19.79 -1.38 7.67
C GLY A 532 20.18 -0.24 6.73
N TYR A 533 20.92 0.72 7.26
CA TYR A 533 21.26 1.93 6.51
C TYR A 533 22.36 1.64 5.50
N GLN A 534 21.97 1.66 4.22
CA GLN A 534 22.92 1.63 3.12
C GLN A 534 23.55 3.00 2.95
N TYR A 535 24.53 3.28 3.79
CA TYR A 535 25.54 4.25 3.40
C TYR A 535 26.52 3.54 2.47
N GLN A 536 26.72 4.12 1.28
CA GLN A 536 28.08 4.14 0.76
C GLN A 536 28.81 5.09 1.72
N GLU A 537 29.79 4.61 2.49
CA GLU A 537 30.66 5.48 3.28
C GLU A 537 31.33 6.46 2.31
N ARG A 538 30.70 7.60 2.09
CA ARG A 538 31.33 8.78 1.49
C ARG A 538 31.58 9.76 2.62
N TYR A 539 32.42 9.34 3.57
CA TYR A 539 33.33 10.32 4.13
C TYR A 539 34.13 10.87 2.96
N GLY A 540 34.11 12.20 2.80
CA GLY A 540 34.40 12.90 1.56
C GLY A 540 35.52 12.28 0.74
N TYR A 541 35.26 12.09 -0.56
CA TYR A 541 36.19 11.72 -1.63
C TYR A 541 37.66 11.72 -1.17
N GLN A 542 38.15 10.59 -0.67
CA GLN A 542 39.56 10.42 -0.33
C GLN A 542 40.21 9.73 -1.53
N PRO A 543 41.04 10.44 -2.31
CA PRO A 543 41.64 9.88 -3.51
C PRO A 543 42.59 8.72 -3.17
N ASP A 544 42.70 7.75 -4.09
CA ASP A 544 43.31 6.42 -3.93
C ASP A 544 44.78 6.38 -3.42
N TYR A 545 45.44 7.54 -3.29
CA TYR A 545 46.83 7.64 -2.85
C TYR A 545 47.01 7.86 -1.34
N LEU A 546 45.93 8.01 -0.56
CA LEU A 546 46.01 8.15 0.90
C LEU A 546 45.55 6.86 1.59
N VAL A 547 46.45 6.24 2.35
CA VAL A 547 46.20 4.99 3.09
C VAL A 547 45.19 5.21 4.21
N ASP A 548 44.21 4.31 4.29
CA ASP A 548 43.10 4.31 5.25
C ASP A 548 43.60 4.30 6.72
N GLU A 549 43.21 5.32 7.47
CA GLU A 549 43.53 5.47 8.89
C GLU A 549 42.85 4.41 9.78
N PHE A 550 41.85 3.68 9.28
CA PHE A 550 41.19 2.60 10.02
C PHE A 550 42.12 1.41 10.31
N MET A 551 43.10 1.16 9.44
CA MET A 551 44.08 0.08 9.60
C MET A 551 45.13 0.33 10.70
N ARG A 552 45.17 1.54 11.29
CA ARG A 552 46.18 1.93 12.29
C ARG A 552 45.70 1.91 13.74
N ARG A 553 44.43 1.64 14.04
CA ARG A 553 43.96 1.70 15.44
C ARG A 553 44.26 0.40 16.20
N PRO A 554 44.98 0.43 17.33
CA PRO A 554 45.10 -0.72 18.21
C PRO A 554 43.75 -1.00 18.88
N LYS A 555 43.33 -2.27 18.87
CA LYS A 555 42.10 -2.76 19.52
C LYS A 555 42.13 -2.41 21.01
N ARG A 556 41.43 -1.35 21.43
CA ARG A 556 41.15 -1.07 22.84
C ARG A 556 39.65 -1.10 23.11
N GLN A 557 39.32 -1.68 24.27
CA GLN A 557 37.98 -1.84 24.83
C GLN A 557 37.16 -0.55 24.75
N ILE A 558 35.99 -0.67 24.13
CA ILE A 558 34.99 0.38 24.04
C ILE A 558 34.37 0.55 25.42
N VAL A 559 34.50 1.75 25.99
CA VAL A 559 33.78 2.15 27.21
C VAL A 559 32.34 2.46 26.80
N MET A 560 31.41 1.62 27.24
CA MET A 560 29.97 1.85 27.07
C MET A 560 29.57 3.16 27.76
N LYS A 561 29.09 4.13 26.98
CA LYS A 561 28.35 5.29 27.47
C LYS A 561 26.99 5.27 26.81
N GLU A 562 25.94 5.20 27.62
CA GLU A 562 24.56 5.33 27.15
C GLU A 562 24.35 6.71 26.52
N GLY A 563 23.72 6.75 25.35
CA GLY A 563 23.21 7.98 24.75
C GLY A 563 24.00 8.59 23.57
N VAL A 564 24.96 7.89 22.96
CA VAL A 564 25.62 8.36 21.72
C VAL A 564 25.25 7.49 20.52
N SER A 565 24.53 8.12 19.60
CA SER A 565 23.96 7.58 18.37
C SER A 565 25.00 7.09 17.35
N PHE A 566 26.28 6.85 17.64
CA PHE A 566 27.24 6.49 16.57
C PHE A 566 27.59 4.98 16.50
N ASP A 567 27.52 4.24 17.60
CA ASP A 567 27.92 2.82 17.67
C ASP A 567 26.79 1.83 17.28
N TRP A 568 25.53 2.30 17.20
CA TRP A 568 24.39 1.45 16.81
C TRP A 568 24.31 1.19 15.30
N TRP A 569 25.00 1.98 14.47
CA TRP A 569 24.99 1.86 13.01
C TRP A 569 25.94 0.77 12.48
N THR A 570 27.05 0.52 13.18
CA THR A 570 28.11 -0.43 12.78
C THR A 570 27.95 -1.81 13.39
N HIS A 571 27.17 -1.94 14.48
CA HIS A 571 26.87 -3.24 15.08
C HIS A 571 25.72 -3.94 14.35
N ILE A 572 26.08 -4.84 13.43
CA ILE A 572 25.17 -5.83 12.83
C ILE A 572 24.57 -6.77 13.90
N GLY A 573 25.21 -6.87 15.07
CA GLY A 573 24.67 -7.48 16.27
C GLY A 573 24.13 -8.90 16.03
N THR A 574 22.97 -9.19 16.62
CA THR A 574 22.24 -10.46 16.39
C THR A 574 21.16 -10.33 15.33
N GLU A 575 21.09 -9.20 14.62
CA GLU A 575 20.08 -8.94 13.59
C GLU A 575 20.51 -9.58 12.26
N SER A 576 20.07 -10.82 12.05
CA SER A 576 20.39 -11.64 10.86
C SER A 576 19.99 -10.99 9.53
N GLU A 577 18.94 -10.16 9.54
CA GLU A 577 18.41 -9.45 8.36
C GLU A 577 19.42 -8.45 7.76
N ARG A 578 20.37 -7.95 8.55
CA ARG A 578 21.36 -6.97 8.08
C ARG A 578 22.47 -7.58 7.23
N TYR A 579 22.61 -8.91 7.22
CA TYR A 579 23.63 -9.58 6.40
C TYR A 579 23.21 -9.61 4.94
N ARG A 580 24.17 -9.39 4.04
CA ARG A 580 23.92 -9.42 2.59
C ARG A 580 23.69 -10.86 2.12
N SER A 581 22.47 -11.17 1.68
CA SER A 581 22.15 -12.48 1.13
C SER A 581 21.14 -12.46 0.01
N THR A 582 21.28 -13.39 -0.94
CA THR A 582 20.29 -13.61 -2.00
C THR A 582 18.94 -13.98 -1.39
N VAL A 583 18.93 -14.94 -0.47
CA VAL A 583 17.74 -15.37 0.26
C VAL A 583 17.91 -15.14 1.76
N TYR A 584 16.91 -14.55 2.40
CA TYR A 584 16.76 -14.52 3.84
C TYR A 584 15.61 -15.42 4.27
N ALA A 585 15.88 -16.35 5.19
CA ALA A 585 14.91 -17.32 5.69
C ALA A 585 14.64 -17.11 7.18
N GLY A 586 13.58 -16.34 7.48
CA GLY A 586 13.13 -16.08 8.85
C GLY A 586 12.29 -17.20 9.48
N VAL A 587 12.00 -18.28 8.75
CA VAL A 587 11.22 -19.44 9.22
C VAL A 587 11.95 -20.74 8.95
N SER A 588 11.72 -21.78 9.78
CA SER A 588 12.35 -23.09 9.61
C SER A 588 11.67 -23.99 8.57
N SER A 589 10.36 -23.80 8.34
CA SER A 589 9.54 -24.62 7.43
C SER A 589 9.75 -24.25 5.96
N VAL A 590 10.98 -24.36 5.47
CA VAL A 590 11.35 -24.07 4.08
C VAL A 590 12.02 -25.26 3.42
N LEU A 591 11.58 -25.57 2.19
CA LEU A 591 12.16 -26.59 1.33
C LEU A 591 12.79 -25.93 0.09
N TYR A 592 14.10 -26.04 -0.04
CA TYR A 592 14.86 -25.68 -1.23
C TYR A 592 15.30 -26.96 -1.94
N ARG A 593 14.90 -27.15 -3.20
CA ARG A 593 15.34 -28.32 -3.98
C ARG A 593 15.55 -27.99 -5.47
N ALA A 594 16.63 -28.51 -6.04
CA ALA A 594 17.00 -28.34 -7.44
C ALA A 594 17.12 -26.88 -7.90
N ASN A 595 17.40 -25.94 -6.99
CA ASN A 595 17.63 -24.54 -7.32
C ASN A 595 19.10 -24.29 -7.71
N VAL A 596 19.31 -23.27 -8.52
CA VAL A 596 20.63 -22.81 -8.95
C VAL A 596 20.92 -21.45 -8.33
N PHE A 597 21.90 -21.39 -7.44
CA PHE A 597 22.43 -20.15 -6.87
C PHE A 597 23.81 -19.88 -7.47
N ASN A 598 23.95 -18.72 -8.12
CA ASN A 598 25.21 -18.27 -8.69
C ASN A 598 25.30 -16.74 -8.66
N ASN A 599 25.47 -16.18 -7.46
CA ASN A 599 25.58 -14.74 -7.23
C ASN A 599 26.97 -14.44 -6.62
N PRO A 600 28.00 -14.27 -7.46
CA PRO A 600 29.39 -14.20 -6.99
C PRO A 600 29.68 -12.98 -6.10
N ILE A 601 28.95 -11.88 -6.30
CA ILE A 601 29.12 -10.62 -5.55
C ILE A 601 28.54 -10.74 -4.13
N ASN A 602 27.56 -11.62 -3.91
CA ASN A 602 26.94 -11.78 -2.61
C ASN A 602 27.85 -12.60 -1.67
N PRO A 603 28.06 -12.16 -0.41
CA PRO A 603 28.84 -12.94 0.54
C PRO A 603 28.10 -14.24 0.91
N TYR A 604 26.78 -14.18 1.07
CA TYR A 604 25.93 -15.34 1.36
C TYR A 604 24.86 -15.52 0.29
N GLU A 605 24.53 -16.77 -0.04
CA GLU A 605 23.35 -17.10 -0.83
C GLU A 605 22.13 -17.27 0.08
N LEU A 606 22.33 -17.83 1.28
CA LEU A 606 21.28 -18.06 2.27
C LEU A 606 21.73 -17.58 3.65
N VAL A 607 20.91 -16.75 4.29
CA VAL A 607 21.05 -16.38 5.70
C VAL A 607 19.77 -16.77 6.44
N THR A 608 19.91 -17.45 7.56
CA THR A 608 18.76 -17.82 8.40
C THR A 608 18.47 -16.79 9.48
N GLY A 609 17.20 -16.74 9.90
CA GLY A 609 16.73 -15.98 11.04
C GLY A 609 17.10 -16.64 12.38
N LYS A 610 16.68 -15.99 13.47
CA LYS A 610 16.83 -16.55 14.82
C LYS A 610 15.94 -17.77 14.98
N THR A 611 16.46 -18.79 15.66
CA THR A 611 15.66 -19.96 16.03
C THR A 611 14.65 -19.56 17.10
N ASN A 612 13.37 -19.87 16.86
CA ASN A 612 12.36 -19.83 17.92
C ASN A 612 12.43 -21.17 18.66
N SER A 613 12.39 -21.15 20.00
CA SER A 613 12.62 -22.34 20.86
C SER A 613 11.62 -23.49 20.66
N LEU A 614 10.55 -23.28 19.89
CA LEU A 614 9.48 -24.24 19.61
C LEU A 614 9.67 -24.97 18.27
N GLU A 615 10.49 -24.47 17.36
CA GLU A 615 10.72 -25.05 16.03
C GLU A 615 12.02 -25.86 16.02
N GLY A 616 11.95 -27.14 16.39
CA GLY A 616 13.06 -28.09 16.26
C GLY A 616 13.34 -28.54 14.82
N HIS A 617 12.78 -27.87 13.82
CA HIS A 617 12.89 -28.23 12.41
C HIS A 617 14.07 -27.52 11.75
N ALA A 618 14.85 -28.26 10.96
CA ALA A 618 15.89 -27.70 10.11
C ALA A 618 15.30 -27.36 8.73
N ILE A 619 15.86 -26.34 8.09
CA ILE A 619 15.56 -26.00 6.70
C ILE A 619 16.14 -27.12 5.80
N ASP A 620 15.33 -27.72 4.94
CA ASP A 620 15.80 -28.71 3.97
C ASP A 620 16.26 -28.00 2.71
N ALA A 621 17.58 -28.00 2.48
CA ALA A 621 18.21 -27.36 1.33
C ALA A 621 19.11 -28.31 0.54
N ARG A 622 18.75 -29.60 0.52
CA ARG A 622 19.46 -30.65 -0.21
C ARG A 622 19.21 -30.54 -1.72
N GLU A 623 20.16 -31.08 -2.48
CA GLU A 623 20.11 -31.14 -3.95
C GLU A 623 20.00 -29.75 -4.60
N ASN A 624 20.72 -28.75 -4.09
CA ASN A 624 20.85 -27.44 -4.72
C ASN A 624 22.30 -27.19 -5.18
N TYR A 625 22.44 -26.32 -6.18
CA TYR A 625 23.74 -25.81 -6.64
C TYR A 625 24.04 -24.47 -5.98
N TRP A 626 25.16 -24.37 -5.26
CA TRP A 626 25.53 -23.20 -4.42
C TRP A 626 26.68 -22.36 -4.97
N GLY A 627 26.95 -22.48 -6.28
CA GLY A 627 28.03 -21.77 -6.96
C GLY A 627 29.23 -22.66 -7.29
N TYR A 628 30.18 -22.11 -8.04
CA TYR A 628 31.37 -22.83 -8.51
C TYR A 628 32.55 -22.69 -7.53
N PRO A 629 33.29 -23.79 -7.23
CA PRO A 629 32.98 -25.18 -7.57
C PRO A 629 31.82 -25.74 -6.72
N GLY A 630 30.97 -26.61 -7.29
CA GLY A 630 29.76 -27.17 -6.64
C GLY A 630 30.04 -28.17 -5.52
N THR A 631 30.79 -27.75 -4.50
CA THR A 631 31.26 -28.60 -3.39
C THR A 631 30.56 -28.25 -2.08
N VAL A 632 30.54 -29.19 -1.15
CA VAL A 632 30.00 -29.01 0.21
C VAL A 632 30.67 -27.83 0.93
N SER A 633 31.97 -27.62 0.71
CA SER A 633 32.72 -26.51 1.31
C SER A 633 32.26 -25.14 0.82
N VAL A 634 31.92 -25.01 -0.47
CA VAL A 634 31.38 -23.76 -1.02
C VAL A 634 29.98 -23.51 -0.48
N ALA A 635 29.14 -24.53 -0.41
CA ALA A 635 27.81 -24.43 0.21
C ALA A 635 27.91 -23.97 1.68
N SER A 636 28.79 -24.58 2.48
CA SER A 636 29.02 -24.17 3.87
C SER A 636 29.54 -22.74 4.01
N GLY A 637 30.31 -22.22 3.05
CA GLY A 637 30.79 -20.84 3.08
C GLY A 637 29.75 -19.81 2.62
N LYS A 638 28.77 -20.22 1.81
CA LYS A 638 27.70 -19.38 1.26
C LYS A 638 26.41 -19.43 2.08
N ILE A 639 26.30 -20.32 3.06
CA ILE A 639 25.14 -20.46 3.95
C ILE A 639 25.56 -19.99 5.33
N ARG A 640 24.75 -19.10 5.94
CA ARG A 640 24.92 -18.67 7.32
C ARG A 640 23.83 -19.29 8.20
N ASP A 641 24.20 -20.22 9.08
CA ASP A 641 23.23 -21.05 9.84
C ASP A 641 23.65 -21.35 11.30
N TYR A 642 22.95 -22.29 11.94
CA TYR A 642 23.24 -22.80 13.29
C TYR A 642 24.71 -23.21 13.53
N HIS A 643 25.39 -23.77 12.52
CA HIS A 643 26.77 -24.24 12.66
C HIS A 643 27.76 -23.08 12.81
N ASP A 644 27.45 -21.92 12.23
CA ASP A 644 28.19 -20.68 12.48
C ASP A 644 27.82 -20.09 13.84
N TYR A 645 26.52 -20.00 14.13
CA TYR A 645 26.00 -19.42 15.37
C TYR A 645 24.78 -20.17 15.89
N LYS A 646 24.88 -20.68 17.13
CA LYS A 646 23.84 -21.50 17.77
C LYS A 646 22.45 -20.87 17.91
N TYR A 647 22.32 -19.55 17.74
CA TYR A 647 21.04 -18.84 17.81
C TYR A 647 20.29 -18.81 16.46
N LEU A 648 20.92 -19.28 15.38
CA LEU A 648 20.35 -19.32 14.04
C LEU A 648 19.65 -20.66 13.75
N ILE A 649 18.77 -20.66 12.77
CA ILE A 649 18.09 -21.88 12.29
C ILE A 649 19.12 -22.77 11.56
N ARG A 650 19.05 -24.09 11.80
CA ARG A 650 19.89 -25.09 11.15
C ARG A 650 19.46 -25.32 9.69
N VAL A 651 20.43 -25.49 8.78
CA VAL A 651 20.18 -25.82 7.38
C VAL A 651 20.82 -27.16 7.02
N ASP A 652 20.03 -28.08 6.46
CA ASP A 652 20.51 -29.36 5.93
C ASP A 652 20.70 -29.24 4.41
N TYR A 653 21.95 -29.05 3.96
CA TYR A 653 22.26 -28.78 2.54
C TYR A 653 22.97 -29.92 1.80
N VAL A 654 23.21 -31.07 2.45
CA VAL A 654 23.92 -32.23 1.87
C VAL A 654 22.93 -33.33 1.49
N PRO A 655 22.95 -33.88 0.26
CA PRO A 655 23.95 -33.66 -0.81
C PRO A 655 23.77 -32.33 -1.57
N VAL A 656 24.87 -31.81 -2.12
CA VAL A 656 24.88 -30.64 -3.03
C VAL A 656 24.98 -31.09 -4.48
N LEU A 657 24.58 -30.25 -5.45
CA LEU A 657 24.77 -30.52 -6.86
C LEU A 657 26.15 -30.02 -7.32
N GLU A 658 26.92 -30.89 -7.99
CA GLU A 658 28.29 -30.58 -8.44
C GLU A 658 28.35 -29.67 -9.67
N SER A 659 27.34 -29.76 -10.53
CA SER A 659 27.22 -28.95 -11.74
C SER A 659 25.79 -28.46 -11.97
N ASN A 660 25.67 -27.35 -12.67
CA ASN A 660 24.39 -26.81 -13.13
C ASN A 660 23.94 -27.41 -14.48
N ALA A 661 24.79 -28.16 -15.20
CA ALA A 661 24.55 -28.60 -16.58
C ALA A 661 23.25 -29.40 -16.75
N SER A 662 22.97 -30.38 -15.88
CA SER A 662 21.74 -31.18 -15.94
C SER A 662 20.46 -30.41 -15.57
N LEU A 663 20.59 -29.29 -14.85
CA LEU A 663 19.48 -28.40 -14.54
C LEU A 663 19.25 -27.36 -15.64
N VAL A 664 20.31 -26.95 -16.35
CA VAL A 664 20.27 -26.01 -17.48
C VAL A 664 19.65 -26.64 -18.72
N GLU A 665 19.97 -27.92 -19.00
CA GLU A 665 19.50 -28.63 -20.20
C GLU A 665 18.05 -29.14 -20.09
N GLY A 666 17.47 -29.17 -18.90
CA GLY A 666 16.10 -29.64 -18.65
C GLY A 666 15.01 -28.55 -18.68
N MET A 667 15.31 -27.37 -19.25
CA MET A 667 14.44 -26.18 -19.30
C MET A 667 13.71 -26.05 -20.63
#